data_AF-A0AAN2L318-F1
#
_entry.id   AF-A0AAN2L318-F1
#
_cell.length_a   1.000
_cell.length_b   1.000
_cell.length_c   1.000
_cell.angle_alpha   90.00
_cell.angle_beta   90.00
_cell.angle_gamma   90.00
#
_symmetry.space_group_name_H-M   'P 1'
#
loop_
_entity.id
_entity.type
_entity.pdbx_description
1 polymer ?
#
loop_
_entity_poly.entity_id
_entity_poly.type
_entity_poly.pdbx_seq_one_letter_code
_entity_poly.pdbx_strand_id
1 'polypeptide(L)'
;MGMVWSHLKRWGLPLLRQFNRALALLVLLGVALMLGAIWWLGPQWAWNAHRPLAQAPMRVAVSIVVLVVPLLVWAWRVRQRYQRFQVERQQQAARQADPCLPHVQAQERALARSLDHLLNNMERRGSLYQLPWYLVLGEQNAGKTSLITRSNQSFALSQVTRAGASAHQDADLAYPIDWWMGGEAVLIDPPGELLSQPEWPLPHESSAEGEGSVHLGLPAGTHQRLWLHLLDWLARTRSRRALNGVVLVVDLQALLTRQPEQRKAQANLLRTRLYELTRQLGTRLPVYVTLSKVDLLEGFEEFFARLSPSGREALLGFTFSLDAVDDFDAWQVELASRYDRFIERLGAQVFDSCAQAHSLTERQRLLALVRQLSGLRPALLGFLAEMLGSDRFTTPALVRGVYFSSVYQQGTLTNAFVNEAGKSYQLAPPAAEVKPAGGKVVYFAQQLFQRVIYPEAGLAGDNIKVARSKRRLLLAGFGVASLGCLLAVGLWQLYFTVNRDKAASVLAKSQEFSARDIDATVDTTGRNLLAPLDQIRDAVSVYGDYRQAWPLLSDMGLYQGKKIGPTVDEAYLNLLSKRFLPAIASRALEAINAAPSGSDEQLAALRVYRMIEDRANRQPAIVQQWAARQWQRAYPGQGQVQVDLMRHLDYALKYADADLPQHHERIALVQQTLRQRPMAERVYLSLKRQAQARLQPALDLRSEVGPAFDIIYQVPPASDGESSGLLLAPLLTAKGYKAYFEAGSGNLIELAMIDQWVLGERQRLDFSEHDREVLSQRIRALYHADYVDSWRRALNQIAIVDFRDLSHGVAVLEQVTGPSAPIRRLLETLRDNSVIYPSLPLAEEQAGGAQKAADGSLQALAIRRAFSGLTELITAQGDRPSYYEETLRAVSVVYDYTKTVHDSPDPGKAALKAVLQRFSLGGADPIANLQRIAAGLPEPLNQQARKLADQSAQVLMIAALGELEKRWDSEVYSFYRERLANRYPFTPGGEDASLEDFETFFGPKGRLQQFQDQYLSVFLKDNLDALYSDALGGYLVRNDVLEQLNHAERIRDTFFNNRGHLAVQLSIEPLALSSTRLSSLLSIDGQLIPYRHGAPQRTGLVWPNDLGSASASQLTLVHSSGNTASLSYRGPWSLFRLLSRAQLNGRTETSVDLTFAVADGLMRYRVGVQKANNPVTQRSFAGFALPRTLLEARRPEES
;
A
#
# COMPACT_ATOMS: atom_id res chain seq x y z
N MET A 1 4.25 -39.32 -5.30
CA MET A 1 3.99 -38.60 -4.04
C MET A 1 4.62 -39.24 -2.79
N GLY A 2 4.60 -40.57 -2.59
CA GLY A 2 4.99 -41.20 -1.31
C GLY A 2 6.34 -40.78 -0.68
N MET A 3 7.43 -40.71 -1.45
CA MET A 3 8.76 -40.35 -0.92
C MET A 3 8.82 -38.91 -0.35
N VAL A 4 8.13 -37.95 -0.97
CA VAL A 4 8.11 -36.55 -0.48
C VAL A 4 7.50 -36.49 0.92
N TRP A 5 6.47 -37.29 1.19
CA TRP A 5 5.80 -37.35 2.50
C TRP A 5 6.67 -38.01 3.57
N SER A 6 7.52 -38.99 3.21
CA SER A 6 8.47 -39.60 4.15
C SER A 6 9.63 -38.67 4.50
N HIS A 7 10.13 -37.87 3.54
CA HIS A 7 11.12 -36.82 3.79
C HIS A 7 10.54 -35.69 4.66
N LEU A 8 9.30 -35.25 4.39
CA LEU A 8 8.57 -34.28 5.23
C LEU A 8 8.41 -34.78 6.68
N LYS A 9 8.13 -36.07 6.89
CA LYS A 9 8.14 -36.65 8.25
C LYS A 9 9.53 -36.63 8.88
N ARG A 10 10.58 -37.05 8.17
CA ARG A 10 11.96 -37.08 8.71
C ARG A 10 12.50 -35.71 9.10
N TRP A 11 12.21 -34.66 8.32
CA TRP A 11 12.72 -33.29 8.58
C TRP A 11 11.75 -32.42 9.41
N GLY A 12 10.43 -32.65 9.35
CA GLY A 12 9.44 -31.88 10.10
C GLY A 12 9.39 -32.22 11.60
N LEU A 13 9.63 -33.48 11.98
CA LEU A 13 9.60 -33.92 13.38
C LEU A 13 10.64 -33.24 14.31
N PRO A 14 11.92 -33.02 13.92
CA PRO A 14 12.84 -32.23 14.73
C PRO A 14 12.46 -30.74 14.79
N LEU A 15 12.00 -30.14 13.69
CA LEU A 15 11.51 -28.75 13.68
C LEU A 15 10.33 -28.54 14.64
N LEU A 16 9.37 -29.47 14.69
CA LEU A 16 8.24 -29.45 15.63
C LEU A 16 8.67 -29.46 17.11
N ARG A 17 9.83 -30.02 17.45
CA ARG A 17 10.38 -29.98 18.81
C ARG A 17 10.93 -28.60 19.17
N GLN A 18 11.54 -27.89 18.23
CA GLN A 18 11.95 -26.48 18.41
C GLN A 18 10.73 -25.53 18.46
N PHE A 19 9.69 -25.83 17.67
CA PHE A 19 8.44 -25.06 17.60
C PHE A 19 7.75 -24.89 18.96
N ASN A 20 7.94 -25.83 19.90
CA ASN A 20 7.41 -25.74 21.27
C ASN A 20 7.99 -24.57 22.08
N ARG A 21 9.19 -24.05 21.73
CA ARG A 21 9.76 -22.82 22.31
C ARG A 21 9.33 -21.58 21.52
N ALA A 22 9.30 -21.68 20.19
CA ALA A 22 8.82 -20.60 19.31
C ALA A 22 7.34 -20.24 19.56
N LEU A 23 6.49 -21.19 19.99
CA LEU A 23 5.06 -20.97 20.25
C LEU A 23 4.80 -19.81 21.23
N ALA A 24 5.64 -19.64 22.26
CA ALA A 24 5.49 -18.54 23.22
C ALA A 24 5.77 -17.18 22.59
N LEU A 25 6.81 -17.09 21.76
CA LEU A 25 7.15 -15.89 20.97
C LEU A 25 6.08 -15.60 19.92
N LEU A 26 5.54 -16.62 19.24
CA LEU A 26 4.45 -16.47 18.27
C LEU A 26 3.14 -15.99 18.91
N VAL A 27 2.83 -16.42 20.13
CA VAL A 27 1.66 -15.92 20.88
C VAL A 27 1.89 -14.47 21.34
N LEU A 28 3.07 -14.13 21.84
CA LEU A 28 3.41 -12.73 22.18
C LEU A 28 3.36 -11.81 20.96
N LEU A 29 3.95 -12.24 19.83
CA LEU A 29 3.90 -11.52 18.55
C LEU A 29 2.46 -11.38 18.06
N GLY A 30 1.64 -12.43 18.15
CA GLY A 30 0.23 -12.41 17.77
C GLY A 30 -0.61 -11.46 18.63
N VAL A 31 -0.36 -11.40 19.95
CA VAL A 31 -1.02 -10.43 20.85
C VAL A 31 -0.55 -9.00 20.55
N ALA A 32 0.75 -8.77 20.31
CA ALA A 32 1.27 -7.47 19.92
C ALA A 32 0.70 -6.99 18.57
N LEU A 33 0.60 -7.88 17.57
CA LEU A 33 -0.03 -7.61 16.28
C LEU A 33 -1.53 -7.36 16.41
N MET A 34 -2.26 -8.11 17.26
CA MET A 34 -3.67 -7.83 17.53
C MET A 34 -3.86 -6.48 18.22
N LEU A 35 -3.06 -6.13 19.22
CA LEU A 35 -3.12 -4.82 19.88
C LEU A 35 -2.81 -3.69 18.89
N GLY A 36 -1.77 -3.85 18.06
CA GLY A 36 -1.48 -2.93 16.96
C GLY A 36 -2.67 -2.78 16.00
N ALA A 37 -3.29 -3.89 15.58
CA ALA A 37 -4.47 -3.87 14.71
C ALA A 37 -5.70 -3.23 15.38
N ILE A 38 -5.96 -3.48 16.67
CA ILE A 38 -7.08 -2.88 17.43
C ILE A 38 -6.94 -1.35 17.52
N TRP A 39 -5.71 -0.85 17.65
CA TRP A 39 -5.46 0.59 17.77
C TRP A 39 -5.29 1.31 16.43
N TRP A 40 -4.74 0.63 15.40
CA TRP A 40 -4.47 1.22 14.08
C TRP A 40 -5.58 0.93 13.04
N LEU A 41 -6.01 -0.34 12.90
CA LEU A 41 -7.10 -0.73 11.98
C LEU A 41 -8.48 -0.61 12.65
N GLY A 42 -8.60 -0.79 13.96
CA GLY A 42 -9.89 -0.73 14.67
C GLY A 42 -10.73 0.52 14.41
N PRO A 43 -10.17 1.74 14.35
CA PRO A 43 -10.90 2.96 13.97
C PRO A 43 -11.37 3.01 12.51
N GLN A 44 -10.80 2.17 11.64
CA GLN A 44 -11.16 2.05 10.22
C GLN A 44 -12.10 0.87 9.97
N TRP A 45 -12.05 -0.18 10.80
CA TRP A 45 -12.85 -1.38 10.67
C TRP A 45 -14.34 -1.09 10.83
N ALA A 46 -15.09 -1.31 9.75
CA ALA A 46 -16.53 -1.14 9.69
C ALA A 46 -17.21 -2.48 9.37
N TRP A 47 -18.20 -2.86 10.18
CA TRP A 47 -19.09 -3.98 9.91
C TRP A 47 -20.50 -3.41 9.67
N ASN A 48 -21.06 -3.63 8.48
CA ASN A 48 -22.36 -3.09 8.05
C ASN A 48 -22.45 -1.56 8.30
N ALA A 49 -21.44 -0.82 7.83
CA ALA A 49 -21.23 0.62 8.04
C ALA A 49 -21.03 1.10 9.49
N HIS A 50 -21.13 0.23 10.51
CA HIS A 50 -20.88 0.59 11.91
C HIS A 50 -19.41 0.32 12.31
N ARG A 51 -18.80 1.25 13.06
CA ARG A 51 -17.40 1.15 13.54
C ARG A 51 -17.32 0.98 15.06
N PRO A 52 -17.56 -0.23 15.62
CA PRO A 52 -17.64 -0.42 17.07
C PRO A 52 -16.31 -0.11 17.80
N LEU A 53 -15.17 -0.22 17.13
CA LEU A 53 -13.85 0.10 17.67
C LEU A 53 -13.41 1.57 17.43
N ALA A 54 -14.29 2.45 16.94
CA ALA A 54 -13.97 3.88 16.82
C ALA A 54 -13.72 4.53 18.20
N GLN A 55 -14.59 4.25 19.17
CA GLN A 55 -14.51 4.87 20.50
C GLN A 55 -13.37 4.29 21.35
N ALA A 56 -12.61 5.18 22.01
CA ALA A 56 -11.49 4.83 22.88
C ALA A 56 -11.84 3.82 24.00
N PRO A 57 -12.93 3.96 24.80
CA PRO A 57 -13.25 2.99 25.86
C PRO A 57 -13.49 1.58 25.32
N MET A 58 -14.07 1.43 24.13
CA MET A 58 -14.29 0.11 23.52
C MET A 58 -12.98 -0.53 23.05
N ARG A 59 -12.03 0.26 22.51
CA ARG A 59 -10.67 -0.21 22.20
C ARG A 59 -9.91 -0.64 23.46
N VAL A 60 -10.05 0.08 24.57
CA VAL A 60 -9.47 -0.31 25.87
C VAL A 60 -10.09 -1.62 26.37
N ALA A 61 -11.42 -1.75 26.38
CA ALA A 61 -12.11 -2.96 26.82
C ALA A 61 -11.69 -4.20 26.00
N VAL A 62 -11.66 -4.11 24.67
CA VAL A 62 -11.24 -5.21 23.80
C VAL A 62 -9.73 -5.51 23.94
N SER A 63 -8.91 -4.48 24.14
CA SER A 63 -7.48 -4.65 24.44
C SER A 63 -7.26 -5.42 25.75
N ILE A 64 -8.03 -5.13 26.81
CA ILE A 64 -7.99 -5.85 28.08
C ILE A 64 -8.38 -7.33 27.87
N VAL A 65 -9.43 -7.62 27.12
CA VAL A 65 -9.84 -9.01 26.81
C VAL A 65 -8.72 -9.76 26.04
N VAL A 66 -8.14 -9.12 25.03
CA VAL A 66 -7.07 -9.69 24.19
C VAL A 66 -5.74 -9.86 24.95
N LEU A 67 -5.50 -9.12 26.02
CA LEU A 67 -4.34 -9.31 26.90
C LEU A 67 -4.60 -10.36 27.98
N VAL A 68 -5.76 -10.29 28.65
CA VAL A 68 -6.12 -11.15 29.79
C VAL A 68 -6.42 -12.59 29.37
N VAL A 69 -7.15 -12.83 28.28
CA VAL A 69 -7.54 -14.21 27.89
C VAL A 69 -6.32 -15.08 27.52
N PRO A 70 -5.37 -14.64 26.67
CA PRO A 70 -4.16 -15.42 26.41
C PRO A 70 -3.28 -15.60 27.65
N LEU A 71 -3.21 -14.60 28.54
CA LEU A 71 -2.43 -14.66 29.76
C LEU A 71 -3.04 -15.67 30.77
N LEU A 72 -4.37 -15.72 30.91
CA LEU A 72 -5.06 -16.75 31.69
C LEU A 72 -4.87 -18.16 31.08
N VAL A 73 -4.98 -18.31 29.76
CA VAL A 73 -4.76 -19.59 29.07
C VAL A 73 -3.30 -20.04 29.18
N TRP A 74 -2.35 -19.12 29.11
CA TRP A 74 -0.92 -19.37 29.32
C TRP A 74 -0.64 -19.75 30.77
N ALA A 75 -1.14 -19.00 31.75
CA ALA A 75 -1.00 -19.29 33.17
C ALA A 75 -1.61 -20.65 33.53
N TRP A 76 -2.76 -21.00 32.96
CA TRP A 76 -3.39 -22.32 33.12
C TRP A 76 -2.54 -23.45 32.49
N ARG A 77 -2.01 -23.26 31.28
CA ARG A 77 -1.08 -24.22 30.64
C ARG A 77 0.23 -24.36 31.41
N VAL A 78 0.83 -23.27 31.86
CA VAL A 78 2.06 -23.26 32.67
C VAL A 78 1.79 -23.94 34.01
N ARG A 79 0.68 -23.64 34.69
CA ARG A 79 0.26 -24.34 35.91
C ARG A 79 0.13 -25.84 35.69
N GLN A 80 -0.54 -26.29 34.62
CA GLN A 80 -0.61 -27.72 34.31
C GLN A 80 0.76 -28.33 33.97
N ARG A 81 1.61 -27.66 33.19
CA ARG A 81 2.92 -28.19 32.75
C ARG A 81 3.91 -28.24 33.91
N TYR A 82 3.89 -27.22 34.78
CA TYR A 82 4.62 -27.16 36.03
C TYR A 82 4.12 -28.22 37.03
N GLN A 83 2.81 -28.40 37.17
CA GLN A 83 2.24 -29.48 37.98
C GLN A 83 2.68 -30.85 37.48
N ARG A 84 2.68 -31.13 36.17
CA ARG A 84 3.18 -32.40 35.61
C ARG A 84 4.68 -32.60 35.90
N PHE A 85 5.52 -31.60 35.65
CA PHE A 85 6.97 -31.72 35.88
C PHE A 85 7.35 -31.78 37.37
N GLN A 86 6.61 -31.09 38.24
CA GLN A 86 6.67 -31.27 39.69
C GLN A 86 6.26 -32.69 40.08
N VAL A 87 5.14 -33.20 39.57
CA VAL A 87 4.67 -34.57 39.84
C VAL A 87 5.69 -35.62 39.36
N GLU A 88 6.30 -35.45 38.18
CA GLU A 88 7.33 -36.37 37.66
C GLU A 88 8.58 -36.39 38.58
N ARG A 89 9.09 -35.22 39.00
CA ARG A 89 10.20 -35.15 39.97
C ARG A 89 9.81 -35.67 41.36
N GLN A 90 8.62 -35.34 41.84
CA GLN A 90 8.10 -35.79 43.14
C GLN A 90 7.84 -37.30 43.13
N GLN A 91 7.41 -37.90 42.02
CA GLN A 91 7.27 -39.35 41.88
C GLN A 91 8.63 -40.05 41.91
N GLN A 92 9.68 -39.50 41.29
CA GLN A 92 11.03 -40.05 41.37
C GLN A 92 11.59 -39.97 42.80
N ALA A 93 11.46 -38.82 43.46
CA ALA A 93 11.88 -38.65 44.85
C ALA A 93 11.06 -39.52 45.83
N ALA A 94 9.74 -39.58 45.66
CA ALA A 94 8.86 -40.37 46.54
C ALA A 94 9.05 -41.88 46.37
N ARG A 95 9.44 -42.38 45.18
CA ARG A 95 9.84 -43.79 45.00
C ARG A 95 11.14 -44.16 45.73
N GLN A 96 12.01 -43.18 46.01
CA GLN A 96 13.21 -43.38 46.83
C GLN A 96 12.91 -43.23 48.33
N ALA A 97 11.95 -42.37 48.70
CA ALA A 97 11.56 -42.15 50.09
C ALA A 97 10.52 -43.15 50.64
N ASP A 98 9.74 -43.82 49.77
CA ASP A 98 8.65 -44.71 50.16
C ASP A 98 8.66 -46.02 49.32
N PRO A 99 9.16 -47.14 49.89
CA PRO A 99 9.26 -48.40 49.16
C PRO A 99 7.90 -49.11 48.96
N CYS A 100 6.81 -48.68 49.63
CA CYS A 100 5.47 -49.22 49.34
C CYS A 100 4.87 -48.60 48.07
N LEU A 101 5.36 -47.42 47.66
CA LEU A 101 4.75 -46.61 46.62
C LEU A 101 4.70 -47.27 45.22
N PRO A 102 5.70 -48.06 44.76
CA PRO A 102 5.61 -48.79 43.50
C PRO A 102 4.44 -49.77 43.47
N HIS A 103 4.24 -50.56 44.53
CA HIS A 103 3.14 -51.52 44.66
C HIS A 103 1.77 -50.83 44.66
N VAL A 104 1.65 -49.70 45.37
CA VAL A 104 0.43 -48.86 45.35
C VAL A 104 0.16 -48.30 43.95
N GLN A 105 1.20 -47.84 43.24
CA GLN A 105 1.09 -47.38 41.85
C GLN A 105 0.78 -48.52 40.86
N ALA A 106 1.18 -49.76 41.14
CA ALA A 106 0.79 -50.93 40.36
C ALA A 106 -0.68 -51.30 40.58
N GLN A 107 -1.15 -51.25 41.83
CA GLN A 107 -2.55 -51.47 42.19
C GLN A 107 -3.46 -50.40 41.56
N GLU A 108 -3.11 -49.12 41.60
CA GLU A 108 -3.81 -48.04 40.88
C GLU A 108 -3.87 -48.33 39.37
N ARG A 109 -2.73 -48.73 38.75
CA ARG A 109 -2.68 -49.12 37.32
C ARG A 109 -3.50 -50.37 36.99
N ALA A 110 -3.67 -51.30 37.91
CA ALA A 110 -4.51 -52.49 37.73
C ALA A 110 -6.01 -52.13 37.86
N LEU A 111 -6.38 -51.43 38.92
CA LEU A 111 -7.77 -51.00 39.17
C LEU A 111 -8.27 -50.04 38.08
N ALA A 112 -7.43 -49.12 37.60
CA ALA A 112 -7.75 -48.23 36.48
C ALA A 112 -7.98 -49.02 35.17
N ARG A 113 -7.15 -50.04 34.87
CA ARG A 113 -7.39 -50.93 33.71
C ARG A 113 -8.73 -51.66 33.82
N SER A 114 -9.06 -52.23 34.98
CA SER A 114 -10.37 -52.88 35.20
C SER A 114 -11.53 -51.91 35.06
N LEU A 115 -11.39 -50.67 35.55
CA LEU A 115 -12.39 -49.61 35.40
C LEU A 115 -12.58 -49.20 33.94
N ASP A 116 -11.51 -48.99 33.18
CA ASP A 116 -11.58 -48.62 31.76
C ASP A 116 -12.17 -49.78 30.92
N HIS A 117 -11.82 -51.03 31.22
CA HIS A 117 -12.45 -52.19 30.58
C HIS A 117 -13.96 -52.29 30.89
N LEU A 118 -14.41 -51.90 32.08
CA LEU A 118 -15.83 -51.79 32.38
C LEU A 118 -16.47 -50.63 31.58
N LEU A 119 -15.90 -49.41 31.68
CA LEU A 119 -16.50 -48.20 31.11
C LEU A 119 -16.57 -48.22 29.58
N ASN A 120 -15.58 -48.81 28.89
CA ASN A 120 -15.57 -48.91 27.43
C ASN A 120 -16.61 -49.92 26.87
N ASN A 121 -17.12 -50.83 27.70
CA ASN A 121 -18.12 -51.83 27.31
C ASN A 121 -19.56 -51.47 27.75
N MET A 122 -19.80 -50.26 28.28
CA MET A 122 -21.15 -49.77 28.62
C MET A 122 -21.66 -48.78 27.56
N GLU A 123 -22.89 -48.96 27.08
CA GLU A 123 -23.46 -48.22 25.94
C GLU A 123 -23.60 -46.69 26.14
N ARG A 124 -23.59 -46.20 27.39
CA ARG A 124 -23.88 -44.79 27.71
C ARG A 124 -22.73 -44.11 28.46
N ARG A 125 -22.19 -43.04 27.88
CA ARG A 125 -21.24 -42.13 28.56
C ARG A 125 -21.90 -41.55 29.82
N GLY A 126 -21.38 -41.92 30.99
CA GLY A 126 -21.97 -41.61 32.31
C GLY A 126 -22.50 -42.82 33.09
N SER A 127 -22.41 -44.04 32.53
CA SER A 127 -23.00 -45.28 33.06
C SER A 127 -22.48 -45.77 34.43
N LEU A 128 -21.45 -45.18 35.04
CA LEU A 128 -20.73 -45.74 36.21
C LEU A 128 -21.63 -46.30 37.33
N TYR A 129 -22.75 -45.64 37.66
CA TYR A 129 -23.67 -46.04 38.74
C TYR A 129 -24.83 -46.95 38.31
N GLN A 130 -24.90 -47.41 37.06
CA GLN A 130 -25.95 -48.31 36.59
C GLN A 130 -25.83 -49.70 37.22
N LEU A 131 -24.61 -50.23 37.35
CA LEU A 131 -24.36 -51.51 38.02
C LEU A 131 -24.02 -51.28 39.51
N PRO A 132 -24.65 -52.05 40.43
CA PRO A 132 -24.24 -52.09 41.83
C PRO A 132 -22.91 -52.82 42.00
N TRP A 133 -22.08 -52.37 42.93
CA TRP A 133 -20.76 -52.95 43.20
C TRP A 133 -20.71 -53.54 44.61
N TYR A 134 -20.30 -54.79 44.75
CA TYR A 134 -20.18 -55.46 46.05
C TYR A 134 -18.74 -55.92 46.28
N LEU A 135 -18.30 -55.83 47.54
CA LEU A 135 -16.99 -56.33 47.95
C LEU A 135 -17.16 -57.69 48.63
N VAL A 136 -16.46 -58.71 48.15
CA VAL A 136 -16.50 -60.06 48.71
C VAL A 136 -15.33 -60.23 49.67
N LEU A 137 -15.61 -60.21 50.97
CA LEU A 137 -14.63 -60.31 52.03
C LEU A 137 -14.58 -61.72 52.62
N GLY A 138 -13.46 -62.04 53.27
CA GLY A 138 -13.18 -63.35 53.85
C GLY A 138 -11.68 -63.65 53.81
N GLU A 139 -11.24 -64.53 54.72
CA GLU A 139 -9.87 -65.00 54.81
C GLU A 139 -9.41 -65.77 53.56
N GLN A 140 -8.11 -66.07 53.49
CA GLN A 140 -7.57 -67.06 52.56
C GLN A 140 -8.35 -68.38 52.69
N ASN A 141 -8.55 -69.09 51.57
CA ASN A 141 -9.19 -70.41 51.53
C ASN A 141 -10.62 -70.51 52.13
N ALA A 142 -11.26 -69.39 52.49
CA ALA A 142 -12.67 -69.32 52.92
C ALA A 142 -13.68 -69.48 51.76
N GLY A 143 -13.22 -69.75 50.53
CA GLY A 143 -14.10 -70.12 49.41
C GLY A 143 -14.78 -68.96 48.66
N LYS A 144 -14.34 -67.70 48.83
CA LYS A 144 -14.88 -66.49 48.14
C LYS A 144 -15.07 -66.69 46.63
N THR A 145 -13.96 -66.96 45.94
CA THR A 145 -13.88 -67.18 44.49
C THR A 145 -14.75 -68.37 44.04
N SER A 146 -14.85 -69.41 44.87
CA SER A 146 -15.72 -70.58 44.65
C SER A 146 -17.21 -70.21 44.73
N LEU A 147 -17.61 -69.49 45.79
CA LEU A 147 -18.97 -68.96 45.97
C LEU A 147 -19.39 -68.11 44.76
N ILE A 148 -18.51 -67.21 44.30
CA ILE A 148 -18.77 -66.37 43.13
C ILE A 148 -18.93 -67.24 41.86
N THR A 149 -17.92 -68.04 41.50
CA THR A 149 -17.89 -68.83 40.26
C THR A 149 -19.03 -69.84 40.12
N ARG A 150 -19.65 -70.27 41.23
CA ARG A 150 -20.70 -71.28 41.25
C ARG A 150 -22.09 -70.74 41.62
N SER A 151 -22.24 -69.42 41.76
CA SER A 151 -23.52 -68.77 42.06
C SER A 151 -24.47 -68.60 40.86
N ASN A 152 -24.30 -69.39 39.79
CA ASN A 152 -25.13 -69.37 38.57
C ASN A 152 -25.27 -67.97 37.90
N GLN A 153 -24.15 -67.25 37.78
CA GLN A 153 -24.06 -65.90 37.21
C GLN A 153 -23.25 -65.85 35.91
N SER A 154 -23.65 -64.99 34.97
CA SER A 154 -23.03 -64.80 33.66
C SER A 154 -21.96 -63.69 33.66
N PHE A 155 -20.72 -64.02 34.08
CA PHE A 155 -19.58 -63.08 34.09
C PHE A 155 -18.82 -63.02 32.74
N ALA A 156 -19.53 -62.72 31.64
CA ALA A 156 -18.94 -62.74 30.29
C ALA A 156 -17.71 -61.81 30.14
N LEU A 157 -17.77 -60.62 30.75
CA LEU A 157 -16.70 -59.63 30.68
C LEU A 157 -15.43 -60.05 31.45
N SER A 158 -15.54 -60.80 32.55
CA SER A 158 -14.36 -61.23 33.31
C SER A 158 -13.61 -62.39 32.65
N GLN A 159 -14.29 -63.21 31.84
CA GLN A 159 -13.64 -64.28 31.06
C GLN A 159 -12.75 -63.69 29.96
N VAL A 160 -13.26 -62.68 29.24
CA VAL A 160 -12.50 -61.98 28.18
C VAL A 160 -11.31 -61.21 28.76
N THR A 161 -11.47 -60.49 29.87
CA THR A 161 -10.36 -59.75 30.49
C THR A 161 -9.30 -60.68 31.07
N ARG A 162 -9.65 -61.82 31.70
CA ARG A 162 -8.63 -62.79 32.15
C ARG A 162 -7.86 -63.42 30.99
N ALA A 163 -8.53 -63.76 29.89
CA ALA A 163 -7.86 -64.30 28.69
C ALA A 163 -6.81 -63.33 28.10
N GLY A 164 -7.05 -62.02 28.18
CA GLY A 164 -6.07 -60.99 27.78
C GLY A 164 -5.02 -60.65 28.84
N ALA A 165 -5.37 -60.71 30.13
CA ALA A 165 -4.51 -60.28 31.24
C ALA A 165 -3.23 -61.11 31.38
N SER A 166 -3.26 -62.39 31.02
CA SER A 166 -2.10 -63.30 31.07
C SER A 166 -0.91 -62.86 30.21
N ALA A 167 -1.10 -61.91 29.27
CA ALA A 167 -0.04 -61.47 28.37
C ALA A 167 0.92 -60.42 28.97
N HIS A 168 0.48 -59.58 29.93
CA HIS A 168 1.25 -58.46 30.49
C HIS A 168 0.98 -58.29 32.00
N GLN A 169 1.64 -59.12 32.82
CA GLN A 169 1.70 -58.90 34.26
C GLN A 169 2.66 -57.76 34.61
N ASP A 170 2.27 -56.94 35.58
CA ASP A 170 2.98 -55.74 36.03
C ASP A 170 3.85 -56.14 37.23
N ALA A 171 5.18 -56.14 37.11
CA ALA A 171 6.07 -56.77 38.10
C ALA A 171 5.95 -56.19 39.52
N ASP A 172 5.51 -54.94 39.64
CA ASP A 172 5.25 -54.27 40.92
C ASP A 172 3.90 -54.70 41.57
N LEU A 173 3.02 -55.43 40.86
CA LEU A 173 1.66 -55.76 41.33
C LEU A 173 1.68 -56.95 42.31
N ALA A 174 1.99 -56.66 43.56
CA ALA A 174 2.07 -57.64 44.65
C ALA A 174 0.79 -58.48 44.86
N TYR A 175 -0.39 -57.90 44.61
CA TYR A 175 -1.68 -58.54 44.85
C TYR A 175 -2.68 -58.16 43.76
N PRO A 176 -3.04 -59.07 42.83
CA PRO A 176 -4.14 -58.84 41.90
C PRO A 176 -5.46 -58.84 42.67
N ILE A 177 -6.38 -57.96 42.28
CA ILE A 177 -7.76 -57.92 42.80
C ILE A 177 -8.68 -58.36 41.67
N ASP A 178 -9.52 -59.36 41.94
CA ASP A 178 -10.37 -59.95 40.93
C ASP A 178 -11.68 -59.16 40.73
N TRP A 179 -12.08 -59.00 39.47
CA TRP A 179 -13.28 -58.24 39.07
C TRP A 179 -14.23 -59.13 38.29
N TRP A 180 -15.32 -59.52 38.93
CA TRP A 180 -16.38 -60.34 38.33
C TRP A 180 -17.47 -59.40 37.80
N MET A 181 -17.36 -59.06 36.51
CA MET A 181 -18.26 -58.14 35.82
C MET A 181 -19.39 -58.95 35.17
N GLY A 182 -20.60 -58.88 35.74
CA GLY A 182 -21.82 -59.48 35.21
C GLY A 182 -22.82 -58.44 34.69
N GLY A 183 -23.93 -58.90 34.12
CA GLY A 183 -25.00 -58.02 33.61
C GLY A 183 -25.82 -57.33 34.71
N GLU A 184 -25.85 -57.89 35.92
CA GLU A 184 -26.66 -57.40 37.05
C GLU A 184 -25.83 -56.63 38.10
N ALA A 185 -24.53 -56.94 38.23
CA ALA A 185 -23.65 -56.39 39.26
C ALA A 185 -22.16 -56.56 38.92
N VAL A 186 -21.31 -55.90 39.71
CA VAL A 186 -19.87 -56.17 39.77
C VAL A 186 -19.51 -56.68 41.16
N LEU A 187 -18.80 -57.80 41.24
CA LEU A 187 -18.22 -58.30 42.48
C LEU A 187 -16.70 -58.09 42.46
N ILE A 188 -16.17 -57.51 43.53
CA ILE A 188 -14.73 -57.30 43.72
C ILE A 188 -14.26 -58.29 44.78
N ASP A 189 -13.33 -59.18 44.42
CA ASP A 189 -12.78 -60.23 45.29
C ASP A 189 -11.30 -59.90 45.61
N PRO A 190 -11.03 -59.12 46.69
CA PRO A 190 -9.67 -58.85 47.13
C PRO A 190 -9.02 -60.09 47.78
N PRO A 191 -7.71 -60.32 47.58
CA PRO A 191 -6.96 -61.37 48.25
C PRO A 191 -7.12 -61.35 49.78
N GLY A 192 -7.12 -62.53 50.41
CA GLY A 192 -7.35 -62.67 51.86
C GLY A 192 -6.28 -61.96 52.70
N GLU A 193 -5.08 -61.87 52.16
CA GLU A 193 -3.87 -61.18 52.62
C GLU A 193 -4.13 -59.70 52.94
N LEU A 194 -5.03 -59.04 52.21
CA LEU A 194 -5.38 -57.63 52.46
C LEU A 194 -6.33 -57.47 53.66
N LEU A 195 -7.00 -58.54 54.09
CA LEU A 195 -7.80 -58.57 55.31
C LEU A 195 -6.95 -59.01 56.50
N SER A 196 -6.28 -60.16 56.38
CA SER A 196 -5.48 -60.76 57.46
C SER A 196 -4.26 -59.91 57.81
N GLN A 197 -3.65 -59.25 56.81
CA GLN A 197 -2.49 -58.36 56.95
C GLN A 197 -1.38 -58.99 57.82
N PRO A 198 -0.87 -60.18 57.45
CA PRO A 198 0.09 -60.92 58.26
C PRO A 198 1.40 -60.12 58.43
N GLU A 199 1.85 -60.01 59.66
CA GLU A 199 3.17 -59.46 59.97
C GLU A 199 4.25 -60.50 59.61
N TRP A 200 5.33 -60.03 58.97
CA TRP A 200 6.46 -60.85 58.55
C TRP A 200 7.70 -60.37 59.31
N PRO A 201 8.59 -61.26 59.80
CA PRO A 201 8.73 -62.68 59.44
C PRO A 201 7.97 -63.65 60.35
N LEU A 202 7.37 -64.67 59.73
CA LEU A 202 7.01 -65.91 60.42
C LEU A 202 8.28 -66.75 60.65
N PRO A 203 8.47 -67.34 61.85
CA PRO A 203 9.47 -68.39 62.05
C PRO A 203 9.21 -69.59 61.13
N HIS A 204 10.26 -70.31 60.74
CA HIS A 204 10.14 -71.50 59.89
C HIS A 204 9.45 -72.65 60.64
N GLU A 205 8.25 -73.03 60.20
CA GLU A 205 7.80 -74.43 60.27
C GLU A 205 7.54 -74.93 58.85
N SER A 206 8.14 -76.07 58.51
CA SER A 206 8.17 -76.62 57.16
C SER A 206 7.29 -77.87 57.05
N SER A 207 6.24 -77.83 56.22
CA SER A 207 5.74 -79.00 55.48
C SER A 207 4.61 -78.63 54.51
N ALA A 208 4.31 -79.57 53.59
CA ALA A 208 3.30 -79.54 52.53
C ALA A 208 3.64 -78.70 51.29
N GLU A 209 4.07 -79.40 50.23
CA GLU A 209 4.21 -78.85 48.88
C GLU A 209 2.83 -78.63 48.25
N GLY A 210 2.55 -77.39 47.83
CA GLY A 210 1.33 -76.99 47.13
C GLY A 210 1.65 -75.82 46.21
N GLU A 211 1.18 -75.88 44.96
CA GLU A 211 1.69 -75.00 43.89
C GLU A 211 1.24 -73.53 44.03
N GLY A 212 2.19 -72.60 43.94
CA GLY A 212 1.94 -71.30 43.29
C GLY A 212 1.71 -70.04 44.14
N SER A 213 2.57 -69.70 45.12
CA SER A 213 2.62 -68.32 45.66
C SER A 213 4.01 -67.87 46.13
N VAL A 214 4.89 -67.47 45.20
CA VAL A 214 6.25 -66.97 45.51
C VAL A 214 6.25 -65.43 45.60
N HIS A 215 5.97 -64.88 46.78
CA HIS A 215 6.04 -63.43 47.06
C HIS A 215 6.79 -63.10 48.36
N LEU A 216 8.00 -63.67 48.55
CA LEU A 216 8.94 -63.16 49.56
C LEU A 216 9.44 -61.76 49.15
N GLY A 217 9.40 -60.79 50.07
CA GLY A 217 10.14 -59.52 49.94
C GLY A 217 9.32 -58.21 49.99
N LEU A 218 8.02 -58.23 50.29
CA LEU A 218 7.24 -56.99 50.40
C LEU A 218 7.65 -56.13 51.62
N PRO A 219 7.73 -54.79 51.50
CA PRO A 219 8.01 -53.90 52.63
C PRO A 219 6.95 -53.98 53.74
N ALA A 220 7.36 -53.77 55.00
CA ALA A 220 6.46 -53.71 56.15
C ALA A 220 5.33 -52.68 55.95
N GLY A 221 4.11 -53.03 56.38
CA GLY A 221 2.91 -52.19 56.21
C GLY A 221 2.31 -52.17 54.79
N THR A 222 2.92 -52.82 53.78
CA THR A 222 2.41 -52.82 52.40
C THR A 222 0.95 -53.31 52.31
N HIS A 223 0.58 -54.39 53.01
CA HIS A 223 -0.79 -54.91 53.03
C HIS A 223 -1.82 -53.88 53.51
N GLN A 224 -1.54 -53.20 54.64
CA GLN A 224 -2.40 -52.15 55.18
C GLN A 224 -2.56 -50.99 54.19
N ARG A 225 -1.46 -50.59 53.53
CA ARG A 225 -1.45 -49.47 52.58
C ARG A 225 -2.17 -49.83 51.28
N LEU A 226 -2.04 -51.05 50.76
CA LEU A 226 -2.81 -51.57 49.62
C LEU A 226 -4.31 -51.73 49.94
N TRP A 227 -4.67 -52.10 51.17
CA TRP A 227 -6.05 -52.14 51.64
C TRP A 227 -6.66 -50.73 51.72
N LEU A 228 -6.03 -49.81 52.46
CA LEU A 228 -6.47 -48.42 52.57
C LEU A 228 -6.51 -47.72 51.20
N HIS A 229 -5.58 -48.06 50.31
CA HIS A 229 -5.57 -47.56 48.93
C HIS A 229 -6.75 -48.08 48.10
N LEU A 230 -7.11 -49.36 48.20
CA LEU A 230 -8.33 -49.90 47.57
C LEU A 230 -9.59 -49.15 48.04
N LEU A 231 -9.71 -48.92 49.36
CA LEU A 231 -10.86 -48.18 49.92
C LEU A 231 -10.91 -46.73 49.44
N ASP A 232 -9.76 -46.05 49.42
CA ASP A 232 -9.65 -44.67 48.94
C ASP A 232 -9.86 -44.56 47.42
N TRP A 233 -9.41 -45.54 46.65
CA TRP A 233 -9.67 -45.65 45.20
C TRP A 233 -11.17 -45.84 44.92
N LEU A 234 -11.86 -46.71 45.66
CA LEU A 234 -13.32 -46.87 45.56
C LEU A 234 -14.05 -45.57 45.91
N ALA A 235 -13.60 -44.86 46.96
CA ALA A 235 -14.15 -43.56 47.35
C ALA A 235 -13.87 -42.43 46.33
N ARG A 236 -12.71 -42.44 45.66
CA ARG A 236 -12.38 -41.51 44.55
C ARG A 236 -13.23 -41.82 43.32
N THR A 237 -13.18 -43.06 42.84
CA THR A 237 -13.82 -43.53 41.60
C THR A 237 -15.34 -43.44 41.67
N ARG A 238 -15.96 -44.05 42.69
CA ARG A 238 -17.43 -44.09 42.87
C ARG A 238 -17.91 -43.17 43.99
N SER A 239 -17.36 -41.95 44.05
CA SER A 239 -17.63 -40.90 45.07
C SER A 239 -19.06 -40.73 45.63
N ARG A 240 -20.14 -40.98 44.87
CA ARG A 240 -21.53 -40.99 45.38
C ARG A 240 -21.90 -42.25 46.21
N ARG A 241 -21.63 -43.45 45.68
CA ARG A 241 -21.92 -44.77 46.28
C ARG A 241 -20.81 -45.73 45.88
N ALA A 242 -19.79 -45.82 46.73
CA ALA A 242 -18.56 -46.57 46.44
C ALA A 242 -18.83 -48.08 46.31
N LEU A 243 -19.63 -48.62 47.22
CA LEU A 243 -20.16 -49.98 47.21
C LEU A 243 -21.68 -49.93 47.50
N ASN A 244 -22.37 -50.98 47.09
CA ASN A 244 -23.79 -51.24 47.34
C ASN A 244 -23.99 -52.28 48.45
N GLY A 245 -22.96 -53.03 48.82
CA GLY A 245 -22.95 -53.95 49.96
C GLY A 245 -21.63 -54.71 50.10
N VAL A 246 -21.53 -55.54 51.14
CA VAL A 246 -20.39 -56.41 51.42
C VAL A 246 -20.89 -57.84 51.65
N VAL A 247 -20.30 -58.80 50.96
CA VAL A 247 -20.57 -60.23 51.15
C VAL A 247 -19.41 -60.80 51.95
N LEU A 248 -19.66 -61.20 53.20
CA LEU A 248 -18.62 -61.66 54.12
C LEU A 248 -18.65 -63.19 54.22
N VAL A 249 -17.70 -63.83 53.55
CA VAL A 249 -17.56 -65.29 53.54
C VAL A 249 -16.70 -65.74 54.71
N VAL A 250 -17.28 -66.56 55.59
CA VAL A 250 -16.65 -67.12 56.79
C VAL A 250 -16.56 -68.64 56.63
N ASP A 251 -15.41 -69.21 56.95
CA ASP A 251 -15.22 -70.66 56.96
C ASP A 251 -15.84 -71.28 58.22
N LEU A 252 -16.89 -72.09 58.06
CA LEU A 252 -17.59 -72.67 59.20
C LEU A 252 -16.77 -73.77 59.89
N GLN A 253 -15.94 -74.50 59.14
CA GLN A 253 -15.06 -75.52 59.72
C GLN A 253 -13.96 -74.86 60.56
N ALA A 254 -13.37 -73.77 60.06
CA ALA A 254 -12.40 -72.98 60.83
C ALA A 254 -13.04 -72.38 62.10
N LEU A 255 -14.28 -71.89 62.01
CA LEU A 255 -15.02 -71.36 63.17
C LEU A 255 -15.36 -72.43 64.23
N LEU A 256 -15.47 -73.70 63.84
CA LEU A 256 -15.70 -74.81 64.75
C LEU A 256 -14.41 -75.37 65.38
N THR A 257 -13.29 -75.36 64.64
CA THR A 257 -12.02 -75.94 65.11
C THR A 257 -11.13 -74.95 65.90
N ARG A 258 -11.25 -73.64 65.64
CA ARG A 258 -10.48 -72.58 66.33
C ARG A 258 -10.86 -72.45 67.81
N GLN A 259 -9.85 -72.18 68.64
CA GLN A 259 -10.02 -71.90 70.07
C GLN A 259 -10.83 -70.61 70.31
N PRO A 260 -11.50 -70.43 71.47
CA PRO A 260 -12.32 -69.25 71.75
C PRO A 260 -11.61 -67.91 71.52
N GLU A 261 -10.34 -67.80 71.93
CA GLU A 261 -9.52 -66.59 71.75
C GLU A 261 -9.24 -66.30 70.27
N GLN A 262 -8.88 -67.32 69.48
CA GLN A 262 -8.64 -67.21 68.05
C GLN A 262 -9.91 -66.76 67.30
N ARG A 263 -11.08 -67.23 67.71
CA ARG A 263 -12.39 -66.79 67.17
C ARG A 263 -12.69 -65.34 67.52
N LYS A 264 -12.37 -64.92 68.75
CA LYS A 264 -12.52 -63.51 69.17
C LYS A 264 -11.56 -62.58 68.43
N ALA A 265 -10.32 -63.01 68.20
CA ALA A 265 -9.34 -62.28 67.39
C ALA A 265 -9.81 -62.12 65.94
N GLN A 266 -10.32 -63.19 65.32
CA GLN A 266 -10.92 -63.15 63.98
C GLN A 266 -12.12 -62.21 63.90
N ALA A 267 -13.06 -62.29 64.86
CA ALA A 267 -14.22 -61.40 64.91
C ALA A 267 -13.81 -59.92 64.97
N ASN A 268 -12.82 -59.58 65.81
CA ASN A 268 -12.29 -58.22 65.93
C ASN A 268 -11.55 -57.77 64.67
N LEU A 269 -10.77 -58.65 64.01
CA LEU A 269 -10.13 -58.33 62.73
C LEU A 269 -11.17 -57.97 61.66
N LEU A 270 -12.23 -58.78 61.52
CA LEU A 270 -13.30 -58.53 60.56
C LEU A 270 -14.10 -57.27 60.92
N ARG A 271 -14.39 -57.04 62.20
CA ARG A 271 -14.97 -55.79 62.73
C ARG A 271 -14.14 -54.56 62.32
N THR A 272 -12.82 -54.62 62.48
CA THR A 272 -11.88 -53.56 62.08
C THR A 272 -11.95 -53.28 60.58
N ARG A 273 -11.95 -54.30 59.72
CA ARG A 273 -12.06 -54.11 58.25
C ARG A 273 -13.40 -53.51 57.84
N LEU A 274 -14.50 -53.91 58.47
CA LEU A 274 -15.84 -53.33 58.23
C LEU A 274 -15.95 -51.88 58.72
N TYR A 275 -15.28 -51.54 59.83
CA TYR A 275 -15.19 -50.15 60.30
C TYR A 275 -14.32 -49.28 59.38
N GLU A 276 -13.15 -49.77 58.93
CA GLU A 276 -12.30 -49.07 57.96
C GLU A 276 -13.06 -48.76 56.65
N LEU A 277 -13.79 -49.75 56.12
CA LEU A 277 -14.73 -49.60 55.00
C LEU A 277 -15.73 -48.47 55.23
N THR A 278 -16.51 -48.56 56.31
CA THR A 278 -17.58 -47.60 56.63
C THR A 278 -17.01 -46.19 56.82
N ARG A 279 -15.86 -46.07 57.51
CA ARG A 279 -15.15 -44.81 57.78
C ARG A 279 -14.57 -44.16 56.52
N GLN A 280 -13.96 -44.92 55.62
CA GLN A 280 -13.40 -44.35 54.39
C GLN A 280 -14.48 -44.05 53.35
N LEU A 281 -15.37 -44.99 53.07
CA LEU A 281 -16.40 -44.82 52.03
C LEU A 281 -17.49 -43.82 52.45
N GLY A 282 -17.70 -43.59 53.75
CA GLY A 282 -18.62 -42.57 54.28
C GLY A 282 -20.10 -42.95 54.15
N THR A 283 -20.37 -44.25 54.17
CA THR A 283 -21.68 -44.88 53.91
C THR A 283 -21.83 -46.12 54.81
N ARG A 284 -22.96 -46.26 55.52
CA ARG A 284 -23.33 -47.53 56.18
C ARG A 284 -23.71 -48.54 55.10
N LEU A 285 -23.01 -49.68 55.04
CA LEU A 285 -23.20 -50.70 54.01
C LEU A 285 -24.02 -51.88 54.53
N PRO A 286 -24.88 -52.50 53.69
CA PRO A 286 -25.48 -53.79 54.00
C PRO A 286 -24.43 -54.90 53.97
N VAL A 287 -24.45 -55.78 54.98
CA VAL A 287 -23.53 -56.91 55.14
C VAL A 287 -24.32 -58.22 55.12
N TYR A 288 -23.91 -59.13 54.23
CA TYR A 288 -24.47 -60.47 54.06
C TYR A 288 -23.41 -61.49 54.47
N VAL A 289 -23.60 -62.21 55.58
CA VAL A 289 -22.64 -63.22 56.03
C VAL A 289 -22.94 -64.55 55.35
N THR A 290 -21.93 -65.21 54.79
CA THR A 290 -22.05 -66.52 54.15
C THR A 290 -21.10 -67.52 54.82
N LEU A 291 -21.67 -68.46 55.57
CA LEU A 291 -20.99 -69.59 56.18
C LEU A 291 -20.70 -70.63 55.08
N SER A 292 -19.42 -70.81 54.76
CA SER A 292 -18.93 -71.72 53.73
C SER A 292 -18.48 -73.06 54.33
N LYS A 293 -18.27 -74.07 53.47
CA LYS A 293 -17.81 -75.43 53.83
C LYS A 293 -18.70 -76.16 54.83
N VAL A 294 -20.00 -75.85 54.82
CA VAL A 294 -21.01 -76.45 55.72
C VAL A 294 -21.12 -77.97 55.50
N ASP A 295 -20.68 -78.46 54.34
CA ASP A 295 -20.60 -79.88 54.00
C ASP A 295 -19.50 -80.66 54.73
N LEU A 296 -18.54 -80.00 55.37
CA LEU A 296 -17.49 -80.65 56.17
C LEU A 296 -17.96 -81.02 57.59
N LEU A 297 -19.22 -80.71 57.92
CA LEU A 297 -19.93 -81.28 59.06
C LEU A 297 -20.29 -82.74 58.80
N GLU A 298 -19.98 -83.63 59.73
CA GLU A 298 -20.40 -85.04 59.63
C GLU A 298 -21.94 -85.12 59.60
N GLY A 299 -22.49 -85.90 58.65
CA GLY A 299 -23.93 -86.05 58.42
C GLY A 299 -24.54 -85.10 57.40
N PHE A 300 -23.81 -84.10 56.91
CA PHE A 300 -24.36 -83.15 55.93
C PHE A 300 -24.76 -83.82 54.62
N GLU A 301 -23.92 -84.71 54.08
CA GLU A 301 -24.20 -85.33 52.77
C GLU A 301 -25.29 -86.41 52.87
N GLU A 302 -25.25 -87.22 53.94
CA GLU A 302 -26.26 -88.24 54.26
C GLU A 302 -27.68 -87.64 54.33
N PHE A 303 -27.80 -86.39 54.80
CA PHE A 303 -29.05 -85.64 54.82
C PHE A 303 -29.34 -84.90 53.50
N PHE A 304 -28.45 -83.99 53.08
CA PHE A 304 -28.76 -83.04 52.00
C PHE A 304 -28.57 -83.59 50.58
N ALA A 305 -27.85 -84.70 50.37
CA ALA A 305 -27.79 -85.34 49.04
C ALA A 305 -29.18 -85.82 48.57
N ARG A 306 -30.09 -86.11 49.52
CA ARG A 306 -31.49 -86.48 49.27
C ARG A 306 -32.34 -85.34 48.66
N LEU A 307 -31.86 -84.09 48.67
CA LEU A 307 -32.57 -82.95 48.06
C LEU A 307 -32.62 -83.05 46.53
N SER A 308 -33.76 -82.63 45.96
CA SER A 308 -33.92 -82.35 44.52
C SER A 308 -33.01 -81.20 44.06
N PRO A 309 -32.74 -81.04 42.74
CA PRO A 309 -31.93 -79.93 42.23
C PRO A 309 -32.42 -78.55 42.71
N SER A 310 -33.72 -78.28 42.61
CA SER A 310 -34.33 -77.03 43.10
C SER A 310 -34.24 -76.86 44.62
N GLY A 311 -34.22 -77.96 45.39
CA GLY A 311 -33.95 -77.93 46.83
C GLY A 311 -32.48 -77.60 47.16
N ARG A 312 -31.53 -78.05 46.34
CA ARG A 312 -30.10 -77.71 46.47
C ARG A 312 -29.80 -76.26 46.04
N GLU A 313 -30.58 -75.71 45.12
CA GLU A 313 -30.50 -74.30 44.70
C GLU A 313 -31.14 -73.32 45.68
N ALA A 314 -32.10 -73.78 46.48
CA ALA A 314 -32.86 -72.95 47.42
C ALA A 314 -31.95 -72.27 48.46
N LEU A 315 -32.39 -71.13 48.98
CA LEU A 315 -31.64 -70.38 49.98
C LEU A 315 -31.74 -71.02 51.37
N LEU A 316 -30.62 -71.47 51.94
CA LEU A 316 -30.54 -71.90 53.34
C LEU A 316 -29.93 -70.78 54.21
N GLY A 317 -30.71 -70.26 55.15
CA GLY A 317 -30.26 -69.21 56.07
C GLY A 317 -31.36 -68.24 56.50
N PHE A 318 -30.95 -67.04 56.89
CA PHE A 318 -31.79 -66.04 57.55
C PHE A 318 -31.59 -64.66 56.91
N THR A 319 -32.62 -64.11 56.27
CA THR A 319 -32.70 -62.71 55.83
C THR A 319 -33.48 -61.90 56.85
N PHE A 320 -32.90 -60.84 57.40
CA PHE A 320 -33.47 -60.07 58.50
C PHE A 320 -34.48 -59.00 58.05
N SER A 321 -35.27 -58.46 58.98
CA SER A 321 -36.07 -57.25 58.76
C SER A 321 -35.19 -56.01 58.51
N LEU A 322 -35.81 -54.88 58.17
CA LEU A 322 -35.10 -53.59 58.03
C LEU A 322 -35.08 -52.78 59.33
N ASP A 323 -35.58 -53.31 60.45
CA ASP A 323 -35.60 -52.64 61.75
C ASP A 323 -34.18 -52.28 62.23
N ALA A 324 -33.18 -53.06 61.75
CA ALA A 324 -31.74 -52.81 61.87
C ALA A 324 -31.26 -51.44 61.32
N VAL A 325 -32.11 -50.69 60.61
CA VAL A 325 -31.86 -49.31 60.19
C VAL A 325 -31.86 -48.37 61.40
N ASP A 326 -32.84 -48.51 62.31
CA ASP A 326 -33.06 -47.61 63.45
C ASP A 326 -32.57 -48.20 64.78
N ASP A 327 -32.80 -49.50 65.06
CA ASP A 327 -32.17 -50.22 66.17
C ASP A 327 -31.06 -51.13 65.63
N PHE A 328 -29.81 -50.74 65.83
CA PHE A 328 -28.65 -51.39 65.22
C PHE A 328 -28.45 -52.85 65.63
N ASP A 329 -29.03 -53.33 66.73
CA ASP A 329 -28.83 -54.70 67.25
C ASP A 329 -30.08 -55.59 67.20
N ALA A 330 -31.20 -55.10 66.68
CA ALA A 330 -32.45 -55.88 66.51
C ALA A 330 -32.24 -57.22 65.76
N TRP A 331 -31.29 -57.26 64.82
CA TRP A 331 -30.90 -58.47 64.07
C TRP A 331 -30.38 -59.61 64.96
N GLN A 332 -29.82 -59.32 66.15
CA GLN A 332 -29.31 -60.34 67.06
C GLN A 332 -30.46 -61.18 67.65
N VAL A 333 -31.56 -60.52 68.04
CA VAL A 333 -32.77 -61.17 68.57
C VAL A 333 -33.45 -61.99 67.48
N GLU A 334 -33.55 -61.43 66.28
CA GLU A 334 -34.12 -62.14 65.14
C GLU A 334 -33.27 -63.35 64.72
N LEU A 335 -31.94 -63.23 64.70
CA LEU A 335 -31.04 -64.35 64.42
C LEU A 335 -31.19 -65.48 65.44
N ALA A 336 -31.20 -65.18 66.73
CA ALA A 336 -31.39 -66.20 67.77
C ALA A 336 -32.71 -66.97 67.57
N SER A 337 -33.83 -66.25 67.45
CA SER A 337 -35.16 -66.86 67.27
C SER A 337 -35.29 -67.65 65.96
N ARG A 338 -34.71 -67.16 64.86
CA ARG A 338 -34.71 -67.89 63.57
C ARG A 338 -33.79 -69.10 63.58
N TYR A 339 -32.66 -69.05 64.30
CA TYR A 339 -31.74 -70.18 64.46
C TYR A 339 -32.37 -71.32 65.26
N ASP A 340 -33.03 -71.01 66.39
CA ASP A 340 -33.73 -72.00 67.21
C ASP A 340 -34.80 -72.74 66.39
N ARG A 341 -35.66 -71.97 65.70
CA ARG A 341 -36.67 -72.51 64.76
C ARG A 341 -36.09 -73.24 63.56
N PHE A 342 -34.79 -73.12 63.27
CA PHE A 342 -34.11 -73.90 62.25
C PHE A 342 -33.60 -75.23 62.81
N ILE A 343 -33.00 -75.24 64.00
CA ILE A 343 -32.58 -76.47 64.69
C ILE A 343 -33.79 -77.37 65.02
N GLU A 344 -34.91 -76.78 65.46
CA GLU A 344 -36.18 -77.52 65.69
C GLU A 344 -36.64 -78.26 64.41
N ARG A 345 -36.73 -77.54 63.29
CA ARG A 345 -37.18 -78.09 62.00
C ARG A 345 -36.20 -79.12 61.42
N LEU A 346 -34.89 -78.85 61.51
CA LEU A 346 -33.86 -79.78 61.08
C LEU A 346 -33.86 -81.05 61.93
N GLY A 347 -34.06 -80.92 63.25
CA GLY A 347 -34.18 -82.04 64.18
C GLY A 347 -35.33 -82.99 63.82
N ALA A 348 -36.52 -82.44 63.52
CA ALA A 348 -37.65 -83.22 63.04
C ALA A 348 -37.35 -83.95 61.72
N GLN A 349 -36.85 -83.23 60.70
CA GLN A 349 -36.52 -83.82 59.39
C GLN A 349 -35.42 -84.89 59.48
N VAL A 350 -34.45 -84.72 60.39
CA VAL A 350 -33.41 -85.71 60.66
C VAL A 350 -33.97 -86.94 61.37
N PHE A 351 -34.94 -86.79 62.27
CA PHE A 351 -35.62 -87.92 62.89
C PHE A 351 -36.35 -88.79 61.84
N ASP A 352 -37.11 -88.15 60.94
CA ASP A 352 -37.75 -88.81 59.79
C ASP A 352 -36.71 -89.49 58.88
N SER A 353 -35.59 -88.81 58.61
CA SER A 353 -34.49 -89.33 57.79
C SER A 353 -33.78 -90.53 58.43
N CYS A 354 -33.69 -90.57 59.76
CA CYS A 354 -33.12 -91.70 60.52
C CYS A 354 -34.00 -92.95 60.45
N ALA A 355 -35.34 -92.80 60.40
CA ALA A 355 -36.25 -93.91 60.19
C ALA A 355 -36.06 -94.56 58.80
N GLN A 356 -35.71 -93.76 57.79
CA GLN A 356 -35.42 -94.22 56.43
C GLN A 356 -33.99 -94.75 56.24
N ALA A 357 -33.03 -94.31 57.07
CA ALA A 357 -31.62 -94.69 56.97
C ALA A 357 -31.39 -96.20 57.17
N HIS A 358 -30.50 -96.78 56.37
CA HIS A 358 -30.30 -98.24 56.28
C HIS A 358 -29.16 -98.76 57.18
N SER A 359 -28.22 -97.91 57.59
CA SER A 359 -27.09 -98.32 58.44
C SER A 359 -27.07 -97.59 59.80
N LEU A 360 -26.42 -98.22 60.80
CA LEU A 360 -26.17 -97.60 62.10
C LEU A 360 -25.35 -96.31 61.94
N THR A 361 -24.29 -96.37 61.12
CA THR A 361 -23.38 -95.25 60.83
C THR A 361 -24.12 -94.07 60.21
N GLU A 362 -24.97 -94.31 59.21
CA GLU A 362 -25.80 -93.26 58.60
C GLU A 362 -26.70 -92.58 59.65
N ARG A 363 -27.38 -93.35 60.53
CA ARG A 363 -28.18 -92.79 61.63
C ARG A 363 -27.34 -92.00 62.63
N GLN A 364 -26.14 -92.47 62.98
CA GLN A 364 -25.20 -91.76 63.85
C GLN A 364 -24.77 -90.42 63.24
N ARG A 365 -24.45 -90.40 61.95
CA ARG A 365 -24.06 -89.18 61.21
C ARG A 365 -25.20 -88.18 61.09
N LEU A 366 -26.40 -88.63 60.69
CA LEU A 366 -27.60 -87.79 60.65
C LEU A 366 -27.88 -87.12 62.01
N LEU A 367 -27.79 -87.87 63.12
CA LEU A 367 -27.93 -87.31 64.47
C LEU A 367 -26.76 -86.40 64.87
N ALA A 368 -25.54 -86.67 64.39
CA ALA A 368 -24.38 -85.81 64.61
C ALA A 368 -24.54 -84.43 63.94
N LEU A 369 -25.15 -84.34 62.75
CA LEU A 369 -25.40 -83.06 62.07
C LEU A 369 -26.20 -82.08 62.94
N VAL A 370 -27.33 -82.54 63.50
CA VAL A 370 -28.19 -81.71 64.37
C VAL A 370 -27.46 -81.32 65.65
N ARG A 371 -26.72 -82.25 66.27
CA ARG A 371 -25.95 -81.98 67.50
C ARG A 371 -24.84 -80.95 67.25
N GLN A 372 -24.12 -81.03 66.13
CA GLN A 372 -23.09 -80.07 65.75
C GLN A 372 -23.69 -78.68 65.49
N LEU A 373 -24.79 -78.60 64.74
CA LEU A 373 -25.45 -77.31 64.46
C LEU A 373 -26.12 -76.71 65.72
N SER A 374 -26.62 -77.54 66.63
CA SER A 374 -27.10 -77.07 67.94
C SER A 374 -25.96 -76.57 68.82
N GLY A 375 -24.83 -77.29 68.87
CA GLY A 375 -23.63 -76.90 69.62
C GLY A 375 -22.88 -75.68 69.04
N LEU A 376 -23.00 -75.46 67.74
CA LEU A 376 -22.51 -74.26 67.04
C LEU A 376 -23.19 -72.98 67.52
N ARG A 377 -24.45 -73.03 67.97
CA ARG A 377 -25.28 -71.86 68.33
C ARG A 377 -24.55 -70.80 69.18
N PRO A 378 -24.01 -71.09 70.38
CA PRO A 378 -23.33 -70.08 71.20
C PRO A 378 -22.06 -69.54 70.53
N ALA A 379 -21.29 -70.39 69.83
CA ALA A 379 -20.06 -69.97 69.15
C ALA A 379 -20.35 -69.05 67.97
N LEU A 380 -21.35 -69.37 67.15
CA LEU A 380 -21.77 -68.57 66.00
C LEU A 380 -22.42 -67.25 66.43
N LEU A 381 -23.37 -67.28 67.36
CA LEU A 381 -24.02 -66.06 67.86
C LEU A 381 -23.00 -65.12 68.50
N GLY A 382 -22.12 -65.64 69.37
CA GLY A 382 -21.07 -64.85 70.01
C GLY A 382 -20.06 -64.26 69.03
N PHE A 383 -19.61 -65.05 68.04
CA PHE A 383 -18.72 -64.58 66.97
C PHE A 383 -19.35 -63.44 66.14
N LEU A 384 -20.62 -63.61 65.74
CA LEU A 384 -21.32 -62.59 64.96
C LEU A 384 -21.61 -61.33 65.78
N ALA A 385 -21.98 -61.46 67.05
CA ALA A 385 -22.20 -60.32 67.94
C ALA A 385 -20.91 -59.50 68.18
N GLU A 386 -19.79 -60.16 68.49
CA GLU A 386 -18.47 -59.51 68.60
C GLU A 386 -18.08 -58.81 67.29
N MET A 387 -18.35 -59.44 66.14
CA MET A 387 -17.97 -58.93 64.81
C MET A 387 -18.83 -57.77 64.29
N LEU A 388 -20.15 -57.77 64.58
CA LEU A 388 -21.14 -56.89 63.94
C LEU A 388 -21.98 -56.04 64.89
N GLY A 389 -22.04 -56.38 66.18
CA GLY A 389 -22.88 -55.68 67.16
C GLY A 389 -22.47 -54.22 67.39
N SER A 390 -23.40 -53.37 67.82
CA SER A 390 -23.15 -51.93 67.94
C SER A 390 -22.09 -51.55 68.99
N ASP A 391 -21.58 -50.32 68.89
CA ASP A 391 -20.63 -49.72 69.81
C ASP A 391 -20.80 -48.19 69.79
N ARG A 392 -20.38 -47.51 70.86
CA ARG A 392 -20.49 -46.06 71.03
C ARG A 392 -19.53 -45.26 70.15
N PHE A 393 -18.43 -45.86 69.70
CA PHE A 393 -17.35 -45.19 68.97
C PHE A 393 -17.32 -45.50 67.47
N THR A 394 -18.10 -46.48 67.02
CA THR A 394 -18.13 -46.95 65.62
C THR A 394 -19.56 -47.00 65.08
N THR A 395 -19.76 -46.63 63.82
CA THR A 395 -21.06 -46.83 63.14
C THR A 395 -21.14 -48.30 62.70
N PRO A 396 -22.06 -49.11 63.26
CA PRO A 396 -22.15 -50.52 62.89
C PRO A 396 -22.66 -50.70 61.46
N ALA A 397 -22.33 -51.84 60.86
CA ALA A 397 -22.86 -52.23 59.56
C ALA A 397 -24.40 -52.39 59.59
N LEU A 398 -25.03 -52.43 58.43
CA LEU A 398 -26.44 -52.85 58.32
C LEU A 398 -26.46 -54.36 58.09
N VAL A 399 -26.64 -55.17 59.14
CA VAL A 399 -26.65 -56.63 58.99
C VAL A 399 -27.93 -57.05 58.25
N ARG A 400 -27.78 -57.77 57.13
CA ARG A 400 -28.91 -58.18 56.26
C ARG A 400 -29.24 -59.67 56.33
N GLY A 401 -28.27 -60.51 56.67
CA GLY A 401 -28.53 -61.93 56.87
C GLY A 401 -27.31 -62.80 57.08
N VAL A 402 -27.58 -64.05 57.42
CA VAL A 402 -26.59 -65.12 57.62
C VAL A 402 -27.04 -66.34 56.83
N TYR A 403 -26.21 -66.80 55.89
CA TYR A 403 -26.53 -67.85 54.93
C TYR A 403 -25.54 -69.00 54.99
N PHE A 404 -25.99 -70.20 54.64
CA PHE A 404 -25.16 -71.41 54.58
C PHE A 404 -24.87 -71.75 53.12
N SER A 405 -23.66 -72.22 52.81
CA SER A 405 -23.23 -72.54 51.44
C SER A 405 -22.20 -73.66 51.38
N SER A 406 -22.32 -74.53 50.38
CA SER A 406 -21.25 -75.44 49.95
C SER A 406 -21.08 -75.41 48.43
N VAL A 407 -19.86 -75.68 47.96
CA VAL A 407 -19.44 -75.47 46.57
C VAL A 407 -18.46 -76.54 46.08
N TYR A 408 -17.47 -76.91 46.89
CA TYR A 408 -16.51 -77.97 46.63
C TYR A 408 -16.49 -78.92 47.82
N GLN A 409 -16.77 -80.19 47.59
CA GLN A 409 -16.89 -81.21 48.63
C GLN A 409 -15.50 -81.82 48.88
N GLN A 410 -14.56 -80.99 49.35
CA GLN A 410 -13.15 -81.34 49.54
C GLN A 410 -12.66 -80.83 50.91
N GLY A 411 -12.01 -81.72 51.66
CA GLY A 411 -11.49 -81.44 53.00
C GLY A 411 -11.59 -82.65 53.92
N THR A 412 -11.11 -82.50 55.14
CA THR A 412 -11.41 -83.42 56.24
C THR A 412 -12.85 -83.21 56.71
N LEU A 413 -13.58 -84.31 56.99
CA LEU A 413 -14.79 -84.27 57.80
C LEU A 413 -14.39 -84.00 59.26
N THR A 414 -15.13 -83.13 59.93
CA THR A 414 -14.85 -82.76 61.32
C THR A 414 -16.09 -82.83 62.17
N ASN A 415 -16.18 -83.83 63.04
CA ASN A 415 -17.21 -83.88 64.08
C ASN A 415 -16.81 -82.98 65.25
N ALA A 416 -17.29 -81.73 65.24
CA ALA A 416 -16.95 -80.75 66.27
C ALA A 416 -17.42 -81.17 67.68
N PHE A 417 -18.54 -81.90 67.78
CA PHE A 417 -19.09 -82.38 69.05
C PHE A 417 -18.19 -83.47 69.67
N VAL A 418 -17.78 -84.46 68.88
CA VAL A 418 -16.86 -85.53 69.34
C VAL A 418 -15.48 -84.95 69.68
N ASN A 419 -14.98 -83.97 68.92
CA ASN A 419 -13.69 -83.35 69.17
C ASN A 419 -13.67 -82.54 70.48
N GLU A 420 -14.69 -81.74 70.80
CA GLU A 420 -14.75 -80.99 72.07
C GLU A 420 -15.06 -81.89 73.28
N ALA A 421 -15.88 -82.94 73.11
CA ALA A 421 -16.06 -83.96 74.13
C ALA A 421 -14.74 -84.70 74.41
N GLY A 422 -14.01 -85.10 73.36
CA GLY A 422 -12.71 -85.75 73.45
C GLY A 422 -11.67 -84.92 74.20
N LYS A 423 -11.52 -83.64 73.84
CA LYS A 423 -10.66 -82.67 74.55
C LYS A 423 -10.99 -82.59 76.04
N SER A 424 -12.27 -82.52 76.38
CA SER A 424 -12.75 -82.39 77.77
C SER A 424 -12.38 -83.60 78.65
N TYR A 425 -12.23 -84.78 78.06
CA TYR A 425 -11.83 -86.02 78.73
C TYR A 425 -10.40 -86.48 78.38
N GLN A 426 -9.59 -85.61 77.76
CA GLN A 426 -8.21 -85.90 77.30
C GLN A 426 -8.08 -87.14 76.39
N LEU A 427 -9.16 -87.50 75.67
CA LEU A 427 -9.17 -88.62 74.74
C LEU A 427 -8.46 -88.25 73.43
N ALA A 428 -7.79 -89.23 72.82
CA ALA A 428 -7.24 -89.07 71.48
C ALA A 428 -8.35 -88.74 70.46
N PRO A 429 -8.14 -87.79 69.54
CA PRO A 429 -9.13 -87.45 68.53
C PRO A 429 -9.39 -88.65 67.59
N PRO A 430 -10.62 -88.82 67.08
CA PRO A 430 -10.91 -89.84 66.07
C PRO A 430 -10.09 -89.57 64.79
N ALA A 431 -9.79 -90.63 64.05
CA ALA A 431 -9.09 -90.52 62.76
C ALA A 431 -9.91 -89.65 61.79
N ALA A 432 -9.25 -88.65 61.19
CA ALA A 432 -9.93 -87.71 60.30
C ALA A 432 -10.27 -88.36 58.97
N GLU A 433 -11.57 -88.58 58.71
CA GLU A 433 -12.03 -88.97 57.38
C GLU A 433 -11.80 -87.84 56.37
N VAL A 434 -11.25 -88.15 55.20
CA VAL A 434 -11.00 -87.19 54.11
C VAL A 434 -12.00 -87.45 52.99
N LYS A 435 -12.69 -86.39 52.52
CA LYS A 435 -13.61 -86.53 51.37
C LYS A 435 -12.83 -86.86 50.09
N PRO A 436 -13.28 -87.84 49.27
CA PRO A 436 -12.65 -88.13 47.99
C PRO A 436 -12.80 -86.95 47.03
N ALA A 437 -11.71 -86.59 46.35
CA ALA A 437 -11.61 -85.42 45.49
C ALA A 437 -12.39 -85.56 44.16
N GLY A 438 -13.72 -85.58 44.23
CA GLY A 438 -14.60 -85.70 43.05
C GLY A 438 -15.94 -84.98 43.15
N GLY A 439 -16.46 -84.72 44.35
CA GLY A 439 -17.77 -84.09 44.56
C GLY A 439 -17.81 -82.62 44.10
N LYS A 440 -18.64 -82.34 43.07
CA LYS A 440 -18.87 -81.01 42.49
C LYS A 440 -20.35 -80.58 42.62
N VAL A 441 -21.04 -81.02 43.68
CA VAL A 441 -22.43 -80.61 43.95
C VAL A 441 -22.42 -79.29 44.73
N VAL A 442 -23.10 -78.29 44.19
CA VAL A 442 -23.27 -76.96 44.80
C VAL A 442 -24.54 -76.96 45.64
N TYR A 443 -24.45 -76.48 46.87
CA TYR A 443 -25.58 -76.34 47.79
C TYR A 443 -25.75 -74.88 48.24
N PHE A 444 -26.96 -74.37 48.08
CA PHE A 444 -27.50 -73.12 48.64
C PHE A 444 -26.83 -71.80 48.15
N ALA A 445 -25.78 -71.90 47.34
CA ALA A 445 -25.03 -70.76 46.79
C ALA A 445 -25.74 -70.02 45.63
N GLN A 446 -26.56 -70.71 44.83
CA GLN A 446 -26.99 -70.20 43.52
C GLN A 446 -27.97 -69.01 43.64
N GLN A 447 -29.02 -69.16 44.43
CA GLN A 447 -30.07 -68.14 44.52
C GLN A 447 -29.69 -66.93 45.40
N LEU A 448 -28.60 -67.02 46.17
CA LEU A 448 -28.18 -66.02 47.17
C LEU A 448 -28.02 -64.61 46.58
N PHE A 449 -27.31 -64.48 45.46
CA PHE A 449 -27.02 -63.18 44.86
C PHE A 449 -28.27 -62.57 44.19
N GLN A 450 -28.94 -63.34 43.33
CA GLN A 450 -30.09 -62.90 42.52
C GLN A 450 -31.34 -62.62 43.36
N ARG A 451 -31.61 -63.41 44.41
CA ARG A 451 -32.86 -63.27 45.21
C ARG A 451 -32.75 -62.35 46.43
N VAL A 452 -31.54 -62.04 46.89
CA VAL A 452 -31.33 -61.23 48.11
C VAL A 452 -30.39 -60.05 47.85
N ILE A 453 -29.14 -60.32 47.48
CA ILE A 453 -28.07 -59.31 47.50
C ILE A 453 -28.29 -58.21 46.46
N TYR A 454 -28.73 -58.57 45.25
CA TYR A 454 -28.93 -57.63 44.14
C TYR A 454 -30.25 -56.82 44.23
N PRO A 455 -31.41 -57.40 44.61
CA PRO A 455 -32.61 -56.60 44.91
C PRO A 455 -32.38 -55.53 45.99
N GLU A 456 -31.55 -55.81 46.99
CA GLU A 456 -31.21 -54.88 48.07
C GLU A 456 -30.12 -53.83 47.72
N ALA A 457 -29.69 -53.75 46.44
CA ALA A 457 -28.70 -52.77 45.96
C ALA A 457 -28.98 -51.30 46.32
N GLY A 458 -30.26 -50.95 46.55
CA GLY A 458 -30.70 -49.61 46.91
C GLY A 458 -30.34 -49.16 48.34
N LEU A 459 -30.12 -50.10 49.27
CA LEU A 459 -29.99 -49.83 50.71
C LEU A 459 -28.73 -49.04 51.09
N ALA A 460 -27.66 -49.09 50.28
CA ALA A 460 -26.46 -48.29 50.52
C ALA A 460 -26.70 -46.79 50.25
N GLY A 461 -26.64 -45.97 51.29
CA GLY A 461 -26.85 -44.52 51.20
C GLY A 461 -25.77 -43.75 50.42
N ASP A 462 -26.04 -42.48 50.11
CA ASP A 462 -25.09 -41.58 49.44
C ASP A 462 -23.98 -41.10 50.39
N ASN A 463 -22.74 -41.00 49.90
CA ASN A 463 -21.57 -40.56 50.67
C ASN A 463 -21.71 -39.12 51.20
N ILE A 464 -21.82 -39.02 52.53
CA ILE A 464 -22.06 -37.77 53.25
C ILE A 464 -20.93 -36.75 53.06
N LYS A 465 -19.68 -37.20 52.88
CA LYS A 465 -18.51 -36.33 52.65
C LYS A 465 -18.68 -35.52 51.35
N VAL A 466 -19.14 -36.19 50.28
CA VAL A 466 -19.25 -35.63 48.92
C VAL A 466 -20.51 -34.80 48.75
N ALA A 467 -21.62 -35.17 49.42
CA ALA A 467 -22.81 -34.32 49.48
C ALA A 467 -22.50 -32.94 50.10
N ARG A 468 -21.73 -32.92 51.20
CA ARG A 468 -21.31 -31.68 51.88
C ARG A 468 -20.38 -30.82 51.03
N SER A 469 -19.42 -31.40 50.30
CA SER A 469 -18.51 -30.62 49.43
C SER A 469 -19.22 -30.01 48.23
N LYS A 470 -20.12 -30.75 47.56
CA LYS A 470 -20.95 -30.22 46.47
C LYS A 470 -21.85 -29.06 46.93
N ARG A 471 -22.48 -29.17 48.11
CA ARG A 471 -23.29 -28.08 48.69
C ARG A 471 -22.46 -26.79 48.91
N ARG A 472 -21.22 -26.91 49.41
CA ARG A 472 -20.31 -25.75 49.57
C ARG A 472 -19.93 -25.12 48.23
N LEU A 473 -19.62 -25.94 47.21
CA LEU A 473 -19.27 -25.45 45.87
C LEU A 473 -20.44 -24.70 45.22
N LEU A 474 -21.66 -25.23 45.34
CA LEU A 474 -22.88 -24.60 44.84
C LEU A 474 -23.15 -23.27 45.55
N LEU A 475 -23.01 -23.19 46.88
CA LEU A 475 -23.15 -21.94 47.63
C LEU A 475 -22.13 -20.88 47.21
N ALA A 476 -20.87 -21.26 46.99
CA ALA A 476 -19.84 -20.34 46.51
C ALA A 476 -20.13 -19.84 45.08
N GLY A 477 -20.57 -20.73 44.18
CA GLY A 477 -21.00 -20.36 42.83
C GLY A 477 -22.21 -19.42 42.84
N PHE A 478 -23.19 -19.68 43.72
CA PHE A 478 -24.36 -18.82 43.91
C PHE A 478 -23.96 -17.42 44.39
N GLY A 479 -23.02 -17.31 45.34
CA GLY A 479 -22.52 -16.01 45.81
C GLY A 479 -21.87 -15.17 44.71
N VAL A 480 -21.05 -15.79 43.84
CA VAL A 480 -20.45 -15.10 42.69
C VAL A 480 -21.52 -14.69 41.66
N ALA A 481 -22.50 -15.57 41.39
CA ALA A 481 -23.60 -15.27 40.48
C ALA A 481 -24.49 -14.13 41.00
N SER A 482 -24.80 -14.12 42.30
CA SER A 482 -25.56 -13.04 42.95
C SER A 482 -24.83 -11.70 42.89
N LEU A 483 -23.51 -11.67 43.12
CA LEU A 483 -22.73 -10.44 42.99
C LEU A 483 -22.71 -9.91 41.55
N GLY A 484 -22.56 -10.78 40.56
CA GLY A 484 -22.68 -10.42 39.13
C GLY A 484 -24.07 -9.90 38.76
N CYS A 485 -25.12 -10.51 39.31
CA CYS A 485 -26.50 -10.07 39.11
C CYS A 485 -26.77 -8.69 39.73
N LEU A 486 -26.28 -8.44 40.95
CA LEU A 486 -26.40 -7.12 41.61
C LEU A 486 -25.67 -6.02 40.82
N LEU A 487 -24.48 -6.31 40.27
CA LEU A 487 -23.76 -5.38 39.39
C LEU A 487 -24.52 -5.11 38.08
N ALA A 488 -25.10 -6.14 37.46
CA ALA A 488 -25.92 -5.99 36.27
C ALA A 488 -27.19 -5.14 36.52
N VAL A 489 -27.90 -5.39 37.63
CA VAL A 489 -29.07 -4.61 38.04
C VAL A 489 -28.70 -3.16 38.37
N GLY A 490 -27.57 -2.92 39.07
CA GLY A 490 -27.09 -1.58 39.37
C GLY A 490 -26.73 -0.77 38.12
N LEU A 491 -26.05 -1.39 37.16
CA LEU A 491 -25.75 -0.77 35.85
C LEU A 491 -27.03 -0.50 35.06
N TRP A 492 -27.96 -1.46 35.02
CA TRP A 492 -29.25 -1.30 34.34
C TRP A 492 -30.06 -0.14 34.93
N GLN A 493 -30.13 -0.04 36.27
CA GLN A 493 -30.82 1.05 36.96
C GLN A 493 -30.20 2.43 36.66
N LEU A 494 -28.87 2.51 36.57
CA LEU A 494 -28.16 3.75 36.22
C LEU A 494 -28.44 4.17 34.77
N TYR A 495 -28.43 3.23 33.81
CA TYR A 495 -28.79 3.55 32.42
C TYR A 495 -30.30 3.80 32.25
N PHE A 496 -31.16 3.26 33.11
CA PHE A 496 -32.59 3.56 33.16
C PHE A 496 -32.86 4.99 33.61
N THR A 497 -32.28 5.45 34.73
CA THR A 497 -32.46 6.85 35.16
C THR A 497 -31.89 7.82 34.13
N VAL A 498 -30.68 7.57 33.60
CA VAL A 498 -30.10 8.36 32.52
C VAL A 498 -31.01 8.43 31.29
N ASN A 499 -31.67 7.34 30.88
CA ASN A 499 -32.59 7.38 29.73
C ASN A 499 -33.93 8.04 30.03
N ARG A 500 -34.46 7.90 31.24
CA ARG A 500 -35.67 8.58 31.71
C ARG A 500 -35.45 10.09 31.79
N ASP A 501 -34.31 10.52 32.31
CA ASP A 501 -34.02 11.93 32.55
C ASP A 501 -33.65 12.64 31.23
N LYS A 502 -33.00 11.94 30.29
CA LYS A 502 -32.93 12.34 28.87
C LYS A 502 -34.34 12.53 28.28
N ALA A 503 -35.25 11.56 28.44
CA ALA A 503 -36.60 11.64 27.88
C ALA A 503 -37.40 12.82 28.45
N ALA A 504 -37.31 13.05 29.76
CA ALA A 504 -37.94 14.19 30.43
C ALA A 504 -37.38 15.54 29.94
N SER A 505 -36.05 15.63 29.72
CA SER A 505 -35.42 16.83 29.16
C SER A 505 -35.88 17.11 27.72
N VAL A 506 -36.02 16.07 26.88
CA VAL A 506 -36.58 16.22 25.53
C VAL A 506 -38.03 16.69 25.57
N LEU A 507 -38.86 16.10 26.44
CA LEU A 507 -40.27 16.50 26.59
C LEU A 507 -40.39 17.97 27.02
N ALA A 508 -39.62 18.41 28.02
CA ALA A 508 -39.62 19.78 28.50
C ALA A 508 -39.25 20.78 27.39
N LYS A 509 -38.16 20.53 26.64
CA LYS A 509 -37.74 21.39 25.53
C LYS A 509 -38.74 21.39 24.37
N SER A 510 -39.37 20.25 24.09
CA SER A 510 -40.44 20.14 23.09
C SER A 510 -41.69 20.94 23.49
N GLN A 511 -42.04 20.96 24.78
CA GLN A 511 -43.12 21.80 25.32
C GLN A 511 -42.77 23.30 25.26
N GLU A 512 -41.54 23.65 25.65
CA GLU A 512 -41.03 25.04 25.59
C GLU A 512 -41.00 25.61 24.16
N PHE A 513 -40.64 24.78 23.18
CA PHE A 513 -40.75 25.11 21.75
C PHE A 513 -42.21 25.24 21.29
N SER A 514 -43.09 24.31 21.71
CA SER A 514 -44.50 24.31 21.29
C SER A 514 -45.34 25.45 21.90
N ALA A 515 -44.88 26.04 23.00
CA ALA A 515 -45.54 27.14 23.69
C ALA A 515 -45.11 28.53 23.17
N ARG A 516 -44.33 28.60 22.09
CA ARG A 516 -43.69 29.83 21.60
C ARG A 516 -44.09 30.10 20.15
N ASP A 517 -44.77 31.22 19.92
CA ASP A 517 -45.12 31.65 18.56
C ASP A 517 -43.85 31.88 17.74
N ILE A 518 -43.79 31.22 16.57
CA ILE A 518 -42.71 31.41 15.60
C ILE A 518 -43.03 32.67 14.81
N ASP A 519 -42.15 33.66 14.88
CA ASP A 519 -42.27 34.91 14.15
C ASP A 519 -42.47 34.65 12.64
N ALA A 520 -43.58 35.16 12.10
CA ALA A 520 -43.97 34.97 10.72
C ALA A 520 -43.34 36.00 9.76
N THR A 521 -42.56 36.97 10.27
CA THR A 521 -41.85 37.95 9.43
C THR A 521 -40.87 37.29 8.46
N VAL A 522 -40.74 37.87 7.27
CA VAL A 522 -39.83 37.38 6.21
C VAL A 522 -38.43 37.94 6.45
N ASP A 523 -37.71 37.35 7.39
CA ASP A 523 -36.28 37.59 7.60
C ASP A 523 -35.45 36.62 6.73
N THR A 524 -34.89 37.15 5.64
CA THR A 524 -34.07 36.35 4.71
C THR A 524 -32.71 35.95 5.29
N THR A 525 -32.30 36.48 6.45
CA THR A 525 -31.10 36.01 7.15
C THR A 525 -31.34 34.74 7.98
N GLY A 526 -32.60 34.44 8.34
CA GLY A 526 -32.97 33.35 9.24
C GLY A 526 -32.68 33.60 10.73
N ARG A 527 -32.41 34.84 11.16
CA ARG A 527 -32.13 35.20 12.56
C ARG A 527 -33.38 35.13 13.43
N ASN A 528 -34.57 35.50 12.93
CA ASN A 528 -35.82 35.37 13.69
C ASN A 528 -36.14 33.90 14.04
N LEU A 529 -35.73 32.96 13.18
CA LEU A 529 -35.85 31.52 13.40
C LEU A 529 -34.82 30.96 14.39
N LEU A 530 -33.79 31.71 14.77
CA LEU A 530 -32.65 31.19 15.54
C LEU A 530 -33.07 30.62 16.90
N ALA A 531 -33.85 31.35 17.70
CA ALA A 531 -34.28 30.87 19.02
C ALA A 531 -35.21 29.63 18.95
N PRO A 532 -36.22 29.56 18.06
CA PRO A 532 -36.96 28.33 17.79
C PRO A 532 -36.06 27.16 17.35
N LEU A 533 -35.08 27.42 16.47
CA LEU A 533 -34.13 26.43 15.98
C LEU A 533 -33.21 25.91 17.10
N ASP A 534 -32.68 26.80 17.96
CA ASP A 534 -31.89 26.45 19.14
C ASP A 534 -32.69 25.52 20.07
N GLN A 535 -33.92 25.90 20.43
CA GLN A 535 -34.78 25.12 21.34
C GLN A 535 -35.03 23.69 20.83
N ILE A 536 -35.44 23.53 19.56
CA ILE A 536 -35.74 22.20 19.02
C ILE A 536 -34.48 21.38 18.72
N ARG A 537 -33.38 22.00 18.25
CA ARG A 537 -32.06 21.33 18.13
C ARG A 537 -31.59 20.82 19.49
N ASP A 538 -31.80 21.59 20.54
CA ASP A 538 -31.38 21.23 21.89
C ASP A 538 -32.25 20.14 22.51
N ALA A 539 -33.43 19.84 21.93
CA ALA A 539 -34.18 18.63 22.19
C ALA A 539 -33.62 17.43 21.38
N VAL A 540 -33.24 17.61 20.11
CA VAL A 540 -32.57 16.57 19.30
C VAL A 540 -31.23 16.13 19.94
N SER A 541 -30.45 17.07 20.47
CA SER A 541 -29.09 16.81 20.96
C SER A 541 -29.01 15.99 22.25
N VAL A 542 -30.10 15.88 23.03
CA VAL A 542 -30.13 15.18 24.34
C VAL A 542 -29.75 13.70 24.24
N TYR A 543 -30.06 13.05 23.11
CA TYR A 543 -29.71 11.66 22.85
C TYR A 543 -28.44 11.48 21.99
N GLY A 544 -27.80 12.59 21.57
CA GLY A 544 -26.72 12.58 20.58
C GLY A 544 -27.20 12.15 19.20
N ASP A 545 -26.28 11.73 18.32
CA ASP A 545 -26.63 11.19 17.01
C ASP A 545 -27.22 9.77 17.13
N TYR A 546 -28.54 9.71 17.29
CA TYR A 546 -29.30 8.46 17.40
C TYR A 546 -29.14 7.53 16.19
N ARG A 547 -28.69 8.05 15.04
CA ARG A 547 -28.48 7.27 13.81
C ARG A 547 -27.24 6.37 13.95
N GLN A 548 -26.28 6.75 14.79
CA GLN A 548 -25.04 5.98 15.06
C GLN A 548 -25.16 4.99 16.23
N ALA A 549 -26.24 5.02 17.03
CA ALA A 549 -26.40 4.12 18.17
C ALA A 549 -26.56 2.65 17.75
N TRP A 550 -25.88 1.72 18.43
CA TRP A 550 -25.94 0.28 18.10
C TRP A 550 -27.15 -0.39 18.76
N PRO A 551 -28.08 -1.07 18.02
CA PRO A 551 -29.41 -1.41 18.54
C PRO A 551 -29.48 -2.34 19.75
N LEU A 552 -28.49 -3.21 19.98
CA LEU A 552 -28.52 -4.18 21.08
C LEU A 552 -27.81 -3.71 22.37
N LEU A 553 -26.92 -2.72 22.29
CA LEU A 553 -25.93 -2.46 23.36
C LEU A 553 -25.75 -0.99 23.75
N SER A 554 -26.36 -0.03 23.03
CA SER A 554 -26.39 1.37 23.47
C SER A 554 -27.17 1.52 24.78
N ASP A 555 -26.58 2.21 25.76
CA ASP A 555 -27.07 2.35 27.15
C ASP A 555 -27.59 1.01 27.75
N MET A 556 -26.83 -0.09 27.60
CA MET A 556 -27.21 -1.44 28.05
C MET A 556 -28.54 -1.97 27.48
N GLY A 557 -28.95 -1.48 26.31
CA GLY A 557 -30.22 -1.82 25.64
C GLY A 557 -31.40 -0.91 26.03
N LEU A 558 -31.19 0.10 26.89
CA LEU A 558 -32.23 1.02 27.34
C LEU A 558 -32.35 2.30 26.50
N TYR A 559 -31.47 2.52 25.53
CA TYR A 559 -31.39 3.74 24.72
C TYR A 559 -32.69 4.05 23.94
N GLN A 560 -33.47 5.03 24.40
CA GLN A 560 -34.73 5.43 23.73
C GLN A 560 -34.54 6.43 22.58
N GLY A 561 -33.31 6.91 22.34
CA GLY A 561 -33.03 7.90 21.30
C GLY A 561 -33.43 7.47 19.88
N LYS A 562 -33.51 6.17 19.58
CA LYS A 562 -34.02 5.68 18.28
C LYS A 562 -35.55 5.74 18.11
N LYS A 563 -36.32 5.97 19.18
CA LYS A 563 -37.77 6.21 19.11
C LYS A 563 -38.10 7.70 19.18
N ILE A 564 -37.44 8.41 20.11
CA ILE A 564 -37.73 9.82 20.39
C ILE A 564 -36.98 10.74 19.42
N GLY A 565 -35.73 10.40 19.09
CA GLY A 565 -34.87 11.16 18.20
C GLY A 565 -35.50 11.45 16.83
N PRO A 566 -35.98 10.43 16.08
CA PRO A 566 -36.63 10.65 14.78
C PRO A 566 -37.79 11.64 14.81
N THR A 567 -38.67 11.60 15.82
CA THR A 567 -39.84 12.49 15.90
C THR A 567 -39.46 13.95 16.16
N VAL A 568 -38.47 14.18 17.02
CA VAL A 568 -38.01 15.55 17.37
C VAL A 568 -37.08 16.11 16.29
N ASP A 569 -36.29 15.24 15.67
CA ASP A 569 -35.51 15.53 14.47
C ASP A 569 -36.43 15.84 13.29
N GLU A 570 -37.53 15.13 13.08
CA GLU A 570 -38.55 15.46 12.07
C GLU A 570 -39.15 16.86 12.29
N ALA A 571 -39.43 17.26 13.54
CA ALA A 571 -39.90 18.62 13.83
C ALA A 571 -38.83 19.70 13.50
N TYR A 572 -37.57 19.45 13.88
CA TYR A 572 -36.43 20.31 13.56
C TYR A 572 -36.18 20.41 12.05
N LEU A 573 -36.19 19.27 11.35
CA LEU A 573 -36.03 19.16 9.91
C LEU A 573 -37.20 19.81 9.15
N ASN A 574 -38.45 19.74 9.66
CA ASN A 574 -39.58 20.47 9.08
C ASN A 574 -39.37 21.99 9.16
N LEU A 575 -38.92 22.53 10.29
CA LEU A 575 -38.68 23.97 10.44
C LEU A 575 -37.46 24.41 9.60
N LEU A 576 -36.43 23.57 9.52
CA LEU A 576 -35.31 23.79 8.61
C LEU A 576 -35.75 23.77 7.13
N SER A 577 -36.59 22.81 6.74
CA SER A 577 -37.09 22.56 5.38
C SER A 577 -38.03 23.65 4.87
N LYS A 578 -38.97 24.10 5.72
CA LYS A 578 -40.11 24.96 5.34
C LYS A 578 -39.94 26.43 5.75
N ARG A 579 -38.91 26.77 6.53
CA ARG A 579 -38.64 28.17 6.95
C ARG A 579 -37.17 28.56 6.81
N PHE A 580 -36.23 27.81 7.40
CA PHE A 580 -34.83 28.25 7.43
C PHE A 580 -34.13 28.17 6.06
N LEU A 581 -34.21 27.03 5.37
CA LEU A 581 -33.66 26.89 4.02
C LEU A 581 -34.38 27.83 3.02
N PRO A 582 -35.72 28.00 3.04
CA PRO A 582 -36.41 29.03 2.27
C PRO A 582 -35.96 30.46 2.55
N ALA A 583 -35.67 30.84 3.79
CA ALA A 583 -35.12 32.17 4.11
C ALA A 583 -33.73 32.39 3.48
N ILE A 584 -32.84 31.41 3.59
CA ILE A 584 -31.50 31.51 2.98
C ILE A 584 -31.58 31.44 1.44
N ALA A 585 -32.56 30.71 0.89
CA ALA A 585 -32.82 30.67 -0.54
C ALA A 585 -33.43 31.99 -1.07
N SER A 586 -34.32 32.66 -0.33
CA SER A 586 -34.82 33.97 -0.72
C SER A 586 -33.73 35.05 -0.61
N ARG A 587 -32.83 34.96 0.37
CA ARG A 587 -31.59 35.77 0.40
C ARG A 587 -30.67 35.51 -0.79
N ALA A 588 -30.58 34.27 -1.25
CA ALA A 588 -29.85 33.94 -2.47
C ALA A 588 -30.55 34.55 -3.70
N LEU A 589 -31.89 34.52 -3.76
CA LEU A 589 -32.68 35.15 -4.82
C LEU A 589 -32.58 36.68 -4.84
N GLU A 590 -32.55 37.34 -3.68
CA GLU A 590 -32.22 38.76 -3.55
C GLU A 590 -30.84 39.06 -4.15
N ALA A 591 -29.82 38.24 -3.86
CA ALA A 591 -28.49 38.38 -4.43
C ALA A 591 -28.44 38.09 -5.95
N ILE A 592 -29.23 37.14 -6.46
CA ILE A 592 -29.41 36.89 -7.91
C ILE A 592 -30.00 38.14 -8.60
N ASN A 593 -30.97 38.80 -7.96
CA ASN A 593 -31.67 39.96 -8.51
C ASN A 593 -30.88 41.27 -8.39
N ALA A 594 -30.03 41.42 -7.36
CA ALA A 594 -29.18 42.60 -7.16
C ALA A 594 -27.89 42.56 -8.00
N ALA A 595 -27.41 41.36 -8.36
CA ALA A 595 -26.21 41.20 -9.19
C ALA A 595 -26.48 41.58 -10.67
N PRO A 596 -25.50 42.18 -11.37
CA PRO A 596 -25.65 42.51 -12.80
C PRO A 596 -25.99 41.28 -13.65
N SER A 597 -26.84 41.46 -14.66
CA SER A 597 -27.28 40.36 -15.53
C SER A 597 -26.10 39.71 -16.25
N GLY A 598 -26.00 38.38 -16.16
CA GLY A 598 -24.92 37.61 -16.76
C GLY A 598 -23.59 37.60 -15.97
N SER A 599 -23.55 38.18 -14.77
CA SER A 599 -22.34 38.27 -13.95
C SER A 599 -21.99 36.98 -13.19
N ASP A 600 -20.70 36.84 -12.85
CA ASP A 600 -20.21 35.77 -11.96
C ASP A 600 -20.84 35.83 -10.56
N GLU A 601 -21.27 37.00 -10.09
CA GLU A 601 -21.96 37.17 -8.81
C GLU A 601 -23.40 36.62 -8.86
N GLN A 602 -24.11 36.88 -9.96
CA GLN A 602 -25.43 36.33 -10.23
C GLN A 602 -25.38 34.79 -10.31
N LEU A 603 -24.36 34.25 -10.98
CA LEU A 603 -24.09 32.81 -11.04
C LEU A 603 -23.73 32.22 -9.66
N ALA A 604 -22.91 32.92 -8.86
CA ALA A 604 -22.54 32.45 -7.53
C ALA A 604 -23.73 32.42 -6.55
N ALA A 605 -24.65 33.39 -6.65
CA ALA A 605 -25.90 33.38 -5.90
C ALA A 605 -26.87 32.28 -6.40
N LEU A 606 -26.97 32.08 -7.72
CA LEU A 606 -27.74 30.99 -8.33
C LEU A 606 -27.22 29.60 -7.90
N ARG A 607 -25.90 29.42 -7.83
CA ARG A 607 -25.27 28.18 -7.34
C ARG A 607 -25.71 27.85 -5.92
N VAL A 608 -25.77 28.85 -5.04
CA VAL A 608 -26.22 28.68 -3.66
C VAL A 608 -27.72 28.39 -3.60
N TYR A 609 -28.55 29.08 -4.38
CA TYR A 609 -29.97 28.78 -4.48
C TYR A 609 -30.22 27.32 -4.91
N ARG A 610 -29.62 26.89 -6.02
CA ARG A 610 -29.74 25.51 -6.55
C ARG A 610 -29.24 24.46 -5.56
N MET A 611 -28.19 24.75 -4.78
CA MET A 611 -27.69 23.85 -3.74
C MET A 611 -28.63 23.79 -2.53
N ILE A 612 -29.35 24.86 -2.20
CA ILE A 612 -30.37 24.78 -1.14
C ILE A 612 -31.55 23.93 -1.62
N GLU A 613 -32.01 24.14 -2.85
CA GLU A 613 -33.08 23.39 -3.52
C GLU A 613 -32.80 21.87 -3.58
N ASP A 614 -31.72 21.47 -4.25
CA ASP A 614 -31.43 20.07 -4.62
C ASP A 614 -30.45 19.42 -3.63
N ARG A 615 -30.98 18.59 -2.74
CA ARG A 615 -30.18 17.89 -1.73
C ARG A 615 -29.20 16.87 -2.31
N ALA A 616 -29.51 16.23 -3.43
CA ALA A 616 -28.65 15.20 -4.02
C ALA A 616 -27.33 15.81 -4.54
N ASN A 617 -27.40 17.05 -5.03
CA ASN A 617 -26.27 17.79 -5.60
C ASN A 617 -25.67 18.85 -4.66
N ARG A 618 -25.88 18.73 -3.34
CA ARG A 618 -25.35 19.68 -2.34
C ARG A 618 -23.85 19.58 -2.15
N GLN A 619 -23.19 20.74 -2.17
CA GLN A 619 -21.83 20.92 -1.65
C GLN A 619 -21.85 21.88 -0.45
N PRO A 620 -21.89 21.36 0.81
CA PRO A 620 -22.14 22.19 1.98
C PRO A 620 -21.16 23.36 2.16
N ALA A 621 -19.88 23.15 1.86
CA ALA A 621 -18.83 24.16 2.00
C ALA A 621 -19.10 25.44 1.20
N ILE A 622 -19.71 25.34 0.00
CA ILE A 622 -20.00 26.51 -0.85
C ILE A 622 -21.14 27.34 -0.23
N VAL A 623 -22.21 26.69 0.21
CA VAL A 623 -23.34 27.36 0.87
C VAL A 623 -22.91 27.95 2.22
N GLN A 624 -22.12 27.23 3.01
CA GLN A 624 -21.55 27.71 4.28
C GLN A 624 -20.63 28.93 4.07
N GLN A 625 -19.72 28.92 3.10
CA GLN A 625 -18.84 30.06 2.80
C GLN A 625 -19.61 31.27 2.26
N TRP A 626 -20.75 31.08 1.59
CA TRP A 626 -21.61 32.19 1.17
C TRP A 626 -22.40 32.75 2.36
N ALA A 627 -23.06 31.90 3.14
CA ALA A 627 -23.85 32.31 4.30
C ALA A 627 -22.99 33.02 5.36
N ALA A 628 -21.78 32.52 5.63
CA ALA A 628 -20.80 33.19 6.50
C ALA A 628 -20.52 34.64 6.05
N ARG A 629 -20.36 34.87 4.74
CA ARG A 629 -20.13 36.21 4.18
C ARG A 629 -21.37 37.10 4.24
N GLN A 630 -22.58 36.54 4.12
CA GLN A 630 -23.81 37.30 4.30
C GLN A 630 -24.05 37.67 5.76
N TRP A 631 -23.90 36.72 6.70
CA TRP A 631 -24.06 36.98 8.13
C TRP A 631 -22.96 37.86 8.72
N GLN A 632 -21.71 37.80 8.22
CA GLN A 632 -20.67 38.76 8.61
C GLN A 632 -20.97 40.19 8.12
N ARG A 633 -21.67 40.35 6.98
CA ARG A 633 -22.15 41.66 6.50
C ARG A 633 -23.37 42.16 7.26
N ALA A 634 -24.32 41.27 7.61
CA ALA A 634 -25.53 41.62 8.33
C ALA A 634 -25.29 41.86 9.84
N TYR A 635 -24.37 41.09 10.44
CA TYR A 635 -24.13 41.03 11.88
C TYR A 635 -22.65 41.18 12.27
N PRO A 636 -21.98 42.29 11.87
CA PRO A 636 -20.60 42.56 12.26
C PRO A 636 -20.48 42.60 13.80
N GLY A 637 -19.42 41.99 14.33
CA GLY A 637 -19.14 41.89 15.76
C GLY A 637 -19.97 40.86 16.53
N GLN A 638 -21.10 40.36 16.00
CA GLN A 638 -21.99 39.43 16.70
C GLN A 638 -21.64 37.96 16.41
N GLY A 639 -20.38 37.58 16.67
CA GLY A 639 -19.83 36.28 16.28
C GLY A 639 -20.62 35.06 16.78
N GLN A 640 -21.22 35.14 17.97
CA GLN A 640 -22.07 34.08 18.52
C GLN A 640 -23.28 33.76 17.61
N VAL A 641 -24.03 34.79 17.22
CA VAL A 641 -25.19 34.66 16.30
C VAL A 641 -24.79 34.00 14.98
N GLN A 642 -23.62 34.35 14.44
CA GLN A 642 -23.11 33.76 13.21
C GLN A 642 -22.76 32.26 13.39
N VAL A 643 -22.16 31.89 14.53
CA VAL A 643 -21.81 30.50 14.87
C VAL A 643 -23.06 29.65 15.08
N ASP A 644 -24.09 30.19 15.75
CA ASP A 644 -25.33 29.47 16.00
C ASP A 644 -26.12 29.26 14.69
N LEU A 645 -26.28 30.31 13.87
CA LEU A 645 -26.87 30.20 12.52
C LEU A 645 -26.11 29.19 11.64
N MET A 646 -24.77 29.19 11.68
CA MET A 646 -23.94 28.22 10.95
C MET A 646 -24.16 26.78 11.44
N ARG A 647 -24.39 26.56 12.74
CA ARG A 647 -24.67 25.24 13.32
C ARG A 647 -26.00 24.67 12.79
N HIS A 648 -27.01 25.52 12.60
CA HIS A 648 -28.27 25.11 11.99
C HIS A 648 -28.14 24.83 10.49
N LEU A 649 -27.38 25.65 9.76
CA LEU A 649 -27.11 25.44 8.34
C LEU A 649 -26.33 24.16 8.05
N ASP A 650 -25.31 23.84 8.85
CA ASP A 650 -24.55 22.59 8.74
C ASP A 650 -25.43 21.35 8.95
N TYR A 651 -26.42 21.41 9.86
CA TYR A 651 -27.38 20.33 10.06
C TYR A 651 -28.38 20.23 8.89
N ALA A 652 -28.92 21.38 8.45
CA ALA A 652 -29.89 21.47 7.36
C ALA A 652 -29.36 20.93 6.04
N LEU A 653 -28.13 21.31 5.67
CA LEU A 653 -27.51 20.88 4.41
C LEU A 653 -27.33 19.36 4.33
N LYS A 654 -27.06 18.71 5.47
CA LYS A 654 -26.89 17.24 5.56
C LYS A 654 -28.23 16.50 5.49
N TYR A 655 -29.27 17.03 6.13
CA TYR A 655 -30.44 16.22 6.52
C TYR A 655 -31.81 16.75 6.10
N ALA A 656 -31.99 18.04 5.83
CA ALA A 656 -33.28 18.64 5.48
C ALA A 656 -33.40 18.94 3.98
N ASP A 657 -34.44 18.46 3.32
CA ASP A 657 -34.80 18.84 1.95
C ASP A 657 -35.50 20.22 1.95
N ALA A 658 -35.33 21.04 0.92
CA ALA A 658 -35.87 22.41 0.89
C ALA A 658 -37.13 22.51 0.02
N ASP A 659 -38.17 23.17 0.54
CA ASP A 659 -39.44 23.37 -0.15
C ASP A 659 -39.47 24.75 -0.84
N LEU A 660 -39.15 24.80 -2.15
CA LEU A 660 -38.92 26.04 -2.90
C LEU A 660 -39.77 26.24 -4.19
N PRO A 661 -41.05 25.82 -4.27
CA PRO A 661 -41.83 25.89 -5.53
C PRO A 661 -41.94 27.30 -6.12
N GLN A 662 -42.01 28.34 -5.28
CA GLN A 662 -42.47 29.69 -5.64
C GLN A 662 -41.55 30.51 -6.59
N HIS A 663 -40.35 30.03 -6.96
CA HIS A 663 -39.37 30.85 -7.68
C HIS A 663 -38.80 30.21 -8.97
N HIS A 664 -39.30 29.04 -9.38
CA HIS A 664 -38.78 28.26 -10.52
C HIS A 664 -38.70 29.06 -11.83
N GLU A 665 -39.72 29.87 -12.16
CA GLU A 665 -39.74 30.67 -13.41
C GLU A 665 -38.61 31.72 -13.44
N ARG A 666 -38.39 32.42 -12.32
CA ARG A 666 -37.33 33.43 -12.21
C ARG A 666 -35.95 32.79 -12.33
N ILE A 667 -35.78 31.61 -11.74
CA ILE A 667 -34.56 30.81 -11.83
C ILE A 667 -34.30 30.35 -13.27
N ALA A 668 -35.32 29.84 -13.97
CA ALA A 668 -35.21 29.42 -15.37
C ALA A 668 -34.81 30.57 -16.32
N LEU A 669 -35.36 31.77 -16.11
CA LEU A 669 -35.00 32.97 -16.87
C LEU A 669 -33.53 33.38 -16.62
N VAL A 670 -33.07 33.34 -15.37
CA VAL A 670 -31.66 33.65 -15.03
C VAL A 670 -30.71 32.57 -15.60
N GLN A 671 -31.10 31.29 -15.56
CA GLN A 671 -30.37 30.20 -16.23
C GLN A 671 -30.30 30.40 -17.75
N GLN A 672 -31.34 30.92 -18.40
CA GLN A 672 -31.31 31.23 -19.83
C GLN A 672 -30.33 32.37 -20.14
N THR A 673 -30.35 33.46 -19.38
CA THR A 673 -29.39 34.57 -19.54
C THR A 673 -27.95 34.12 -19.32
N LEU A 674 -27.67 33.34 -18.26
CA LEU A 674 -26.32 32.86 -17.94
C LEU A 674 -25.76 31.81 -18.92
N ARG A 675 -26.61 31.20 -19.77
CA ARG A 675 -26.20 30.28 -20.86
C ARG A 675 -25.83 30.98 -22.17
N GLN A 676 -26.03 32.30 -22.28
CA GLN A 676 -25.71 33.04 -23.51
C GLN A 676 -24.20 33.13 -23.81
N ARG A 677 -23.32 32.85 -22.83
CA ARG A 677 -21.87 32.71 -23.03
C ARG A 677 -21.43 31.26 -22.82
N PRO A 678 -20.62 30.68 -23.73
CA PRO A 678 -20.00 29.38 -23.53
C PRO A 678 -19.30 29.26 -22.18
N MET A 679 -19.60 28.17 -21.48
CA MET A 679 -19.05 27.84 -20.16
C MET A 679 -17.53 28.03 -20.06
N ALA A 680 -16.76 27.45 -20.98
CA ALA A 680 -15.29 27.53 -20.97
C ALA A 680 -14.78 28.97 -21.12
N GLU A 681 -15.46 29.79 -21.93
CA GLU A 681 -15.14 31.20 -22.12
C GLU A 681 -15.44 32.01 -20.84
N ARG A 682 -16.58 31.78 -20.19
CA ARG A 682 -16.92 32.44 -18.92
C ARG A 682 -15.89 32.11 -17.82
N VAL A 683 -15.49 30.85 -17.70
CA VAL A 683 -14.45 30.42 -16.74
C VAL A 683 -13.11 31.08 -17.07
N TYR A 684 -12.75 31.13 -18.35
CA TYR A 684 -11.53 31.79 -18.81
C TYR A 684 -11.52 33.31 -18.52
N LEU A 685 -12.61 34.01 -18.78
CA LEU A 685 -12.75 35.44 -18.45
C LEU A 685 -12.76 35.69 -16.94
N SER A 686 -13.34 34.78 -16.15
CA SER A 686 -13.30 34.84 -14.68
C SER A 686 -11.87 34.65 -14.14
N LEU A 687 -11.12 33.67 -14.70
CA LEU A 687 -9.67 33.51 -14.46
C LEU A 687 -8.90 34.80 -14.80
N LYS A 688 -9.12 35.38 -15.99
CA LYS A 688 -8.44 36.61 -16.46
C LYS A 688 -8.70 37.79 -15.52
N ARG A 689 -9.96 38.02 -15.11
CA ARG A 689 -10.34 39.10 -14.18
C ARG A 689 -9.78 38.88 -12.77
N GLN A 690 -9.90 37.67 -12.21
CA GLN A 690 -9.41 37.38 -10.86
C GLN A 690 -7.87 37.39 -10.77
N ALA A 691 -7.17 36.97 -11.83
CA ALA A 691 -5.73 37.12 -11.96
C ALA A 691 -5.31 38.60 -11.97
N GLN A 692 -5.97 39.42 -12.79
CA GLN A 692 -5.71 40.86 -12.89
C GLN A 692 -5.98 41.63 -11.59
N ALA A 693 -6.80 41.09 -10.69
CA ALA A 693 -7.03 41.63 -9.34
C ALA A 693 -5.99 41.17 -8.29
N ARG A 694 -5.24 40.08 -8.53
CA ARG A 694 -4.30 39.48 -7.54
C ARG A 694 -2.82 39.57 -7.91
N LEU A 695 -2.50 39.65 -9.19
CA LEU A 695 -1.12 39.54 -9.72
C LEU A 695 -0.53 40.89 -10.18
N GLN A 696 -1.10 42.02 -9.75
CA GLN A 696 -0.69 43.35 -10.21
C GLN A 696 0.79 43.65 -9.90
N PRO A 697 1.48 44.45 -10.74
CA PRO A 697 1.00 45.14 -11.95
C PRO A 697 0.86 44.24 -13.19
N ALA A 698 0.32 44.82 -14.28
CA ALA A 698 0.43 44.25 -15.62
C ALA A 698 1.89 44.29 -16.13
N LEU A 699 2.22 43.43 -17.10
CA LEU A 699 3.54 43.43 -17.72
C LEU A 699 3.54 44.43 -18.88
N ASP A 700 4.20 45.58 -18.70
CA ASP A 700 4.39 46.59 -19.74
C ASP A 700 5.72 46.36 -20.47
N LEU A 701 5.64 45.96 -21.75
CA LEU A 701 6.82 45.71 -22.58
C LEU A 701 7.71 46.96 -22.74
N ARG A 702 7.14 48.18 -22.66
CA ARG A 702 7.91 49.43 -22.68
C ARG A 702 8.82 49.54 -21.45
N SER A 703 8.30 49.17 -20.28
CA SER A 703 9.05 49.20 -19.02
C SER A 703 10.14 48.12 -18.91
N GLU A 704 9.88 46.94 -19.46
CA GLU A 704 10.79 45.79 -19.45
C GLU A 704 12.02 46.01 -20.35
N VAL A 705 11.82 46.65 -21.51
CA VAL A 705 12.91 47.12 -22.38
C VAL A 705 13.69 48.25 -21.69
N GLY A 706 12.98 49.19 -21.07
CA GLY A 706 13.54 50.32 -20.34
C GLY A 706 13.65 51.61 -21.18
N PRO A 707 14.37 52.64 -20.69
CA PRO A 707 14.28 54.01 -21.22
C PRO A 707 14.77 54.19 -22.67
N ALA A 708 15.45 53.20 -23.25
CA ALA A 708 15.81 53.21 -24.67
C ALA A 708 14.62 52.91 -25.61
N PHE A 709 13.49 52.41 -25.08
CA PHE A 709 12.31 52.06 -25.89
C PHE A 709 11.84 53.24 -26.75
N ASP A 710 11.63 54.41 -26.14
CA ASP A 710 11.06 55.60 -26.79
C ASP A 710 12.01 56.26 -27.81
N ILE A 711 13.30 55.86 -27.81
CA ILE A 711 14.30 56.34 -28.78
C ILE A 711 14.28 55.46 -30.03
N ILE A 712 13.95 54.17 -29.88
CA ILE A 712 14.11 53.15 -30.92
C ILE A 712 12.77 52.75 -31.55
N TYR A 713 11.70 52.77 -30.77
CA TYR A 713 10.39 52.26 -31.17
C TYR A 713 9.32 53.35 -31.13
N GLN A 714 8.50 53.36 -32.18
CA GLN A 714 7.23 54.08 -32.23
C GLN A 714 6.07 53.10 -32.07
N VAL A 715 5.08 53.50 -31.26
CA VAL A 715 3.82 52.78 -31.09
C VAL A 715 2.76 53.57 -31.86
N PRO A 716 1.99 52.93 -32.77
CA PRO A 716 0.86 53.61 -33.40
C PRO A 716 -0.12 54.16 -32.34
N PRO A 717 -0.70 55.36 -32.55
CA PRO A 717 -1.70 55.88 -31.62
C PRO A 717 -2.89 54.91 -31.52
N ALA A 718 -3.26 54.53 -30.30
CA ALA A 718 -4.38 53.64 -30.08
C ALA A 718 -5.70 54.31 -30.49
N SER A 719 -6.58 53.56 -31.16
CA SER A 719 -7.96 53.99 -31.41
C SER A 719 -8.69 54.16 -30.07
N ASP A 720 -9.48 55.24 -29.96
CA ASP A 720 -10.08 55.71 -28.70
C ASP A 720 -10.73 54.58 -27.86
N GLY A 721 -10.20 54.38 -26.66
CA GLY A 721 -10.75 53.47 -25.65
C GLY A 721 -9.96 52.18 -25.42
N GLU A 722 -9.05 51.78 -26.32
CA GLU A 722 -8.15 50.65 -26.04
C GLU A 722 -6.94 51.05 -25.19
N SER A 723 -6.67 50.29 -24.14
CA SER A 723 -5.43 50.43 -23.36
C SER A 723 -4.22 50.03 -24.19
N SER A 724 -3.16 50.85 -24.20
CA SER A 724 -1.91 50.65 -24.95
C SER A 724 -1.50 49.17 -25.04
N GLY A 725 -1.53 48.59 -26.24
CA GLY A 725 -1.46 47.13 -26.43
C GLY A 725 -0.12 46.46 -26.07
N LEU A 726 0.86 47.24 -25.61
CA LEU A 726 2.07 46.77 -24.93
C LEU A 726 1.80 46.25 -23.50
N LEU A 727 0.63 46.55 -22.92
CA LEU A 727 0.20 46.13 -21.59
C LEU A 727 -0.37 44.71 -21.60
N LEU A 728 0.46 43.73 -21.28
CA LEU A 728 0.07 42.33 -21.18
C LEU A 728 -0.56 42.04 -19.81
N ALA A 729 -1.76 41.45 -19.83
CA ALA A 729 -2.48 41.08 -18.61
C ALA A 729 -1.65 40.11 -17.75
N PRO A 730 -1.59 40.26 -16.40
CA PRO A 730 -0.71 39.47 -15.54
C PRO A 730 -0.83 37.94 -15.69
N LEU A 731 -2.03 37.45 -16.06
CA LEU A 731 -2.31 36.04 -16.32
C LEU A 731 -1.50 35.49 -17.51
N LEU A 732 -1.21 36.34 -18.49
CA LEU A 732 -0.54 36.01 -19.76
C LEU A 732 0.98 36.20 -19.64
N THR A 733 1.56 35.75 -18.53
CA THR A 733 2.99 35.75 -18.24
C THR A 733 3.40 34.35 -17.76
N ALA A 734 4.67 33.92 -17.85
CA ALA A 734 5.07 32.61 -17.30
C ALA A 734 4.87 32.53 -15.78
N LYS A 735 4.99 33.68 -15.09
CA LYS A 735 4.66 33.83 -13.67
C LYS A 735 3.16 33.62 -13.43
N GLY A 736 2.30 34.26 -14.22
CA GLY A 736 0.85 34.08 -14.19
C GLY A 736 0.41 32.66 -14.56
N TYR A 737 1.10 32.01 -15.51
CA TYR A 737 0.87 30.62 -15.88
C TYR A 737 1.08 29.71 -14.67
N LYS A 738 2.31 29.67 -14.11
CA LYS A 738 2.65 28.78 -12.99
C LYS A 738 1.86 29.11 -11.71
N ALA A 739 1.89 30.38 -11.30
CA ALA A 739 1.39 30.79 -9.99
C ALA A 739 -0.15 30.92 -9.94
N TYR A 740 -0.84 30.92 -11.08
CA TYR A 740 -2.28 31.17 -11.12
C TYR A 740 -3.06 30.32 -12.13
N PHE A 741 -2.60 30.17 -13.38
CA PHE A 741 -3.35 29.36 -14.35
C PHE A 741 -3.23 27.86 -14.08
N GLU A 742 -2.01 27.32 -14.00
CA GLU A 742 -1.77 25.91 -13.67
C GLU A 742 -2.34 25.57 -12.29
N ALA A 743 -1.96 26.32 -11.26
CA ALA A 743 -2.40 26.09 -9.88
C ALA A 743 -3.89 26.38 -9.62
N GLY A 744 -4.51 27.30 -10.38
CA GLY A 744 -5.89 27.76 -10.14
C GLY A 744 -6.94 27.15 -11.07
N SER A 745 -6.55 26.66 -12.25
CA SER A 745 -7.48 26.10 -13.24
C SER A 745 -8.26 24.90 -12.69
N GLY A 746 -7.62 23.96 -11.99
CA GLY A 746 -8.30 22.77 -11.43
C GLY A 746 -9.49 23.11 -10.54
N ASN A 747 -9.29 23.98 -9.54
CA ASN A 747 -10.35 24.38 -8.61
C ASN A 747 -11.50 25.13 -9.32
N LEU A 748 -11.20 25.91 -10.37
CA LEU A 748 -12.20 26.64 -11.14
C LEU A 748 -12.86 25.78 -12.22
N ILE A 749 -12.21 24.71 -12.69
CA ILE A 749 -12.81 23.64 -13.49
C ILE A 749 -13.84 22.89 -12.64
N GLU A 750 -13.53 22.50 -11.40
CA GLU A 750 -14.53 21.89 -10.52
C GLU A 750 -15.71 22.84 -10.24
N LEU A 751 -15.43 24.11 -9.93
CA LEU A 751 -16.47 25.12 -9.71
C LEU A 751 -17.36 25.31 -10.94
N ALA A 752 -16.78 25.23 -12.14
CA ALA A 752 -17.49 25.36 -13.39
C ALA A 752 -18.30 24.12 -13.75
N MET A 753 -17.78 22.91 -13.50
CA MET A 753 -18.52 21.68 -13.74
C MET A 753 -19.82 21.67 -12.95
N ILE A 754 -19.76 22.08 -11.67
CA ILE A 754 -20.95 22.36 -10.84
C ILE A 754 -21.91 23.31 -11.57
N ASP A 755 -21.40 24.36 -12.23
CA ASP A 755 -22.23 25.34 -12.93
C ASP A 755 -23.03 24.77 -14.11
N GLN A 756 -22.64 23.65 -14.74
CA GLN A 756 -23.50 23.00 -15.75
C GLN A 756 -24.84 22.55 -15.12
N TRP A 757 -24.77 21.94 -13.94
CA TRP A 757 -25.95 21.52 -13.19
C TRP A 757 -26.72 22.71 -12.57
N VAL A 758 -26.01 23.77 -12.16
CA VAL A 758 -26.64 25.04 -11.72
C VAL A 758 -27.45 25.68 -12.85
N LEU A 759 -26.99 25.59 -14.09
CA LEU A 759 -27.64 26.11 -15.30
C LEU A 759 -28.71 25.19 -15.90
N GLY A 760 -28.93 24.01 -15.30
CA GLY A 760 -29.89 23.03 -15.80
C GLY A 760 -29.45 22.28 -17.07
N GLU A 761 -28.16 22.28 -17.39
CA GLU A 761 -27.58 21.53 -18.52
C GLU A 761 -27.36 20.04 -18.19
N ARG A 762 -27.26 19.70 -16.90
CA ARG A 762 -27.23 18.32 -16.38
C ARG A 762 -28.10 18.21 -15.11
N GLN A 763 -28.67 17.03 -14.88
CA GLN A 763 -29.51 16.75 -13.69
C GLN A 763 -28.71 16.32 -12.45
N ARG A 764 -27.41 16.00 -12.58
CA ARG A 764 -26.54 15.56 -11.48
C ARG A 764 -25.11 16.04 -11.65
N LEU A 765 -24.37 16.09 -10.54
CA LEU A 765 -22.93 16.31 -10.46
C LEU A 765 -22.09 15.04 -10.77
N ASP A 766 -22.68 14.07 -11.46
CA ASP A 766 -22.06 12.79 -11.86
C ASP A 766 -21.07 13.03 -13.03
N PHE A 767 -19.96 13.73 -12.77
CA PHE A 767 -18.95 14.05 -13.79
C PHE A 767 -17.98 12.89 -14.03
N SER A 768 -17.75 12.54 -15.29
CA SER A 768 -16.66 11.66 -15.67
C SER A 768 -15.32 12.43 -15.70
N GLU A 769 -14.20 11.72 -15.52
CA GLU A 769 -12.88 12.33 -15.77
C GLU A 769 -12.75 12.81 -17.23
N HIS A 770 -13.41 12.15 -18.17
CA HIS A 770 -13.44 12.58 -19.56
C HIS A 770 -14.16 13.92 -19.76
N ASP A 771 -15.25 14.20 -19.04
CA ASP A 771 -15.89 15.53 -19.06
C ASP A 771 -14.94 16.61 -18.51
N ARG A 772 -14.19 16.28 -17.45
CA ARG A 772 -13.19 17.17 -16.85
C ARG A 772 -12.05 17.46 -17.81
N GLU A 773 -11.52 16.43 -18.49
CA GLU A 773 -10.51 16.55 -19.53
C GLU A 773 -10.98 17.44 -20.69
N VAL A 774 -12.19 17.20 -21.24
CA VAL A 774 -12.74 17.97 -22.37
C VAL A 774 -12.95 19.44 -22.02
N LEU A 775 -13.47 19.75 -20.83
CA LEU A 775 -13.59 21.14 -20.36
C LEU A 775 -12.21 21.78 -20.16
N SER A 776 -11.29 21.06 -19.52
CA SER A 776 -9.93 21.52 -19.26
C SER A 776 -9.21 21.84 -20.57
N GLN A 777 -9.23 20.94 -21.55
CA GLN A 777 -8.68 21.15 -22.89
C GLN A 777 -9.28 22.40 -23.57
N ARG A 778 -10.59 22.65 -23.47
CA ARG A 778 -11.23 23.85 -24.02
C ARG A 778 -10.75 25.14 -23.34
N ILE A 779 -10.63 25.16 -22.01
CA ILE A 779 -10.12 26.33 -21.27
C ILE A 779 -8.64 26.56 -21.59
N ARG A 780 -7.85 25.49 -21.72
CA ARG A 780 -6.43 25.56 -22.12
C ARG A 780 -6.25 26.04 -23.55
N ALA A 781 -7.12 25.64 -24.48
CA ALA A 781 -7.11 26.14 -25.85
C ALA A 781 -7.43 27.65 -25.90
N LEU A 782 -8.44 28.12 -25.14
CA LEU A 782 -8.76 29.55 -25.01
C LEU A 782 -7.61 30.35 -24.37
N TYR A 783 -7.01 29.84 -23.29
CA TYR A 783 -5.81 30.45 -22.69
C TYR A 783 -4.67 30.51 -23.71
N HIS A 784 -4.37 29.41 -24.40
CA HIS A 784 -3.28 29.35 -25.38
C HIS A 784 -3.49 30.36 -26.51
N ALA A 785 -4.70 30.46 -27.06
CA ALA A 785 -5.03 31.44 -28.08
C ALA A 785 -4.85 32.87 -27.57
N ASP A 786 -5.51 33.26 -26.47
CA ASP A 786 -5.41 34.62 -25.91
C ASP A 786 -3.97 34.96 -25.46
N TYR A 787 -3.19 33.99 -24.98
CA TYR A 787 -1.77 34.16 -24.68
C TYR A 787 -0.96 34.48 -25.94
N VAL A 788 -1.05 33.61 -26.95
CA VAL A 788 -0.28 33.75 -28.20
C VAL A 788 -0.71 35.00 -28.96
N ASP A 789 -2.01 35.30 -29.01
CA ASP A 789 -2.56 36.45 -29.71
C ASP A 789 -2.27 37.78 -28.99
N SER A 790 -2.35 37.84 -27.65
CA SER A 790 -1.92 39.05 -26.92
C SER A 790 -0.43 39.31 -27.06
N TRP A 791 0.43 38.30 -26.92
CA TRP A 791 1.87 38.49 -27.11
C TRP A 791 2.21 38.86 -28.55
N ARG A 792 1.61 38.22 -29.57
CA ARG A 792 1.81 38.60 -30.98
C ARG A 792 1.30 40.01 -31.28
N ARG A 793 0.13 40.40 -30.76
CA ARG A 793 -0.41 41.75 -30.94
C ARG A 793 0.49 42.80 -30.29
N ALA A 794 0.97 42.55 -29.07
CA ALA A 794 1.89 43.44 -28.36
C ALA A 794 3.25 43.57 -29.07
N LEU A 795 3.83 42.46 -29.54
CA LEU A 795 5.09 42.47 -30.28
C LEU A 795 4.95 43.16 -31.65
N ASN A 796 3.89 42.87 -32.40
CA ASN A 796 3.69 43.43 -33.75
C ASN A 796 3.29 44.91 -33.75
N GLN A 797 2.93 45.48 -32.59
CA GLN A 797 2.73 46.93 -32.41
C GLN A 797 4.04 47.70 -32.17
N ILE A 798 5.17 47.00 -31.94
CA ILE A 798 6.48 47.60 -31.71
C ILE A 798 7.18 47.76 -33.07
N ALA A 799 7.11 48.97 -33.66
CA ALA A 799 7.79 49.31 -34.90
C ALA A 799 9.01 50.21 -34.63
N ILE A 800 10.08 50.07 -35.42
CA ILE A 800 11.26 50.96 -35.34
C ILE A 800 10.89 52.39 -35.77
N VAL A 801 11.49 53.41 -35.14
CA VAL A 801 11.32 54.82 -35.51
C VAL A 801 11.89 55.13 -36.91
N ASP A 802 11.28 56.08 -37.61
CA ASP A 802 11.80 56.57 -38.89
C ASP A 802 13.00 57.52 -38.70
N PHE A 803 13.99 57.44 -39.59
CA PHE A 803 15.25 58.17 -39.47
C PHE A 803 15.15 59.51 -40.20
N ARG A 804 15.03 60.59 -39.42
CA ARG A 804 14.91 61.97 -39.94
C ARG A 804 16.13 62.41 -40.75
N ASP A 805 17.32 62.05 -40.25
CA ASP A 805 18.65 62.35 -40.77
C ASP A 805 19.67 61.31 -40.26
N LEU A 806 20.94 61.45 -40.68
CA LEU A 806 22.02 60.54 -40.31
C LEU A 806 22.37 60.56 -38.81
N SER A 807 22.31 61.73 -38.15
CA SER A 807 22.59 61.87 -36.72
C SER A 807 21.54 61.15 -35.88
N HIS A 808 20.27 61.28 -36.26
CA HIS A 808 19.16 60.52 -35.70
C HIS A 808 19.34 59.02 -35.89
N GLY A 809 19.69 58.58 -37.10
CA GLY A 809 19.95 57.16 -37.39
C GLY A 809 21.08 56.57 -36.55
N VAL A 810 22.20 57.28 -36.41
CA VAL A 810 23.33 56.86 -35.55
C VAL A 810 22.91 56.77 -34.09
N ALA A 811 22.12 57.73 -33.57
CA ALA A 811 21.65 57.69 -32.19
C ALA A 811 20.67 56.52 -31.91
N VAL A 812 19.78 56.20 -32.85
CA VAL A 812 18.88 55.03 -32.74
C VAL A 812 19.70 53.74 -32.74
N LEU A 813 20.64 53.62 -33.68
CA LEU A 813 21.53 52.47 -33.79
C LEU A 813 22.42 52.29 -32.56
N GLU A 814 22.96 53.37 -31.99
CA GLU A 814 23.76 53.36 -30.74
C GLU A 814 22.97 52.79 -29.56
N GLN A 815 21.67 53.12 -29.47
CA GLN A 815 20.80 52.60 -28.41
C GLN A 815 20.38 51.14 -28.65
N VAL A 816 20.36 50.66 -29.89
CA VAL A 816 20.14 49.23 -30.23
C VAL A 816 21.38 48.38 -29.92
N THR A 817 22.58 48.88 -30.24
CA THR A 817 23.85 48.15 -30.13
C THR A 817 24.52 48.30 -28.75
N GLY A 818 24.16 49.34 -28.01
CA GLY A 818 24.70 49.66 -26.70
C GLY A 818 24.30 48.68 -25.57
N PRO A 819 24.82 48.90 -24.34
CA PRO A 819 24.62 48.03 -23.18
C PRO A 819 23.17 48.04 -22.64
N SER A 820 22.32 48.92 -23.15
CA SER A 820 20.86 48.87 -23.05
C SER A 820 20.29 47.58 -23.65
N ALA A 821 20.88 47.07 -24.73
CA ALA A 821 20.49 45.88 -25.48
C ALA A 821 18.96 45.67 -25.61
N PRO A 822 18.19 46.66 -26.10
CA PRO A 822 16.73 46.69 -25.95
C PRO A 822 15.98 45.62 -26.73
N ILE A 823 16.48 45.23 -27.92
CA ILE A 823 15.94 44.07 -28.67
C ILE A 823 16.22 42.78 -27.90
N ARG A 824 17.44 42.63 -27.34
CA ARG A 824 17.81 41.48 -26.47
C ARG A 824 16.86 41.38 -25.29
N ARG A 825 16.59 42.49 -24.59
CA ARG A 825 15.66 42.53 -23.44
C ARG A 825 14.26 42.12 -23.84
N LEU A 826 13.72 42.65 -24.94
CA LEU A 826 12.42 42.24 -25.45
C LEU A 826 12.34 40.73 -25.72
N LEU A 827 13.41 40.14 -26.26
CA LEU A 827 13.50 38.70 -26.51
C LEU A 827 13.79 37.86 -25.27
N GLU A 828 14.52 38.38 -24.29
CA GLU A 828 14.74 37.74 -22.98
C GLU A 828 13.44 37.75 -22.16
N THR A 829 12.71 38.87 -22.11
CA THR A 829 11.35 38.96 -21.55
C THR A 829 10.37 38.04 -22.28
N LEU A 830 10.44 37.91 -23.62
CA LEU A 830 9.62 36.94 -24.36
C LEU A 830 10.01 35.49 -24.04
N ARG A 831 11.31 35.15 -24.02
CA ARG A 831 11.83 33.81 -23.69
C ARG A 831 11.43 33.40 -22.28
N ASP A 832 11.62 34.28 -21.30
CA ASP A 832 11.33 34.00 -19.89
C ASP A 832 9.82 33.92 -19.62
N ASN A 833 8.99 34.44 -20.54
CA ASN A 833 7.53 34.24 -20.54
C ASN A 833 7.04 33.03 -21.37
N SER A 834 7.82 32.49 -22.30
CA SER A 834 7.38 31.39 -23.19
C SER A 834 8.07 30.05 -22.92
N VAL A 835 9.32 30.04 -22.45
CA VAL A 835 10.05 28.87 -21.95
C VAL A 835 9.64 28.62 -20.50
N ILE A 836 8.35 28.32 -20.30
CA ILE A 836 7.74 28.23 -18.97
C ILE A 836 8.45 27.16 -18.12
N TYR A 837 8.73 25.97 -18.66
CA TYR A 837 9.53 24.95 -17.98
C TYR A 837 10.83 24.72 -18.75
N PRO A 838 12.02 25.00 -18.15
CA PRO A 838 13.31 24.85 -18.85
C PRO A 838 13.61 23.43 -19.34
N SER A 839 13.06 22.42 -18.67
CA SER A 839 13.34 20.99 -18.88
C SER A 839 12.51 20.30 -19.98
N LEU A 840 11.63 21.01 -20.69
CA LEU A 840 10.81 20.43 -21.77
C LEU A 840 11.53 20.57 -23.13
N PRO A 841 12.00 19.47 -23.75
CA PRO A 841 12.56 19.51 -25.10
C PRO A 841 11.48 19.75 -26.15
N LEU A 842 11.88 20.26 -27.32
CA LEU A 842 10.96 20.61 -28.42
C LEU A 842 10.59 19.41 -29.32
N ALA A 843 11.50 18.43 -29.42
CA ALA A 843 11.39 17.25 -30.28
C ALA A 843 10.59 16.11 -29.64
N GLU A 844 9.86 15.35 -30.46
CA GLU A 844 8.82 14.42 -29.99
C GLU A 844 9.33 13.00 -29.70
N GLU A 845 10.48 12.59 -30.25
CA GLU A 845 10.97 11.21 -30.19
C GLU A 845 11.36 10.70 -28.79
N GLN A 846 11.44 11.58 -27.78
CA GLN A 846 11.74 11.20 -26.39
C GLN A 846 10.49 11.20 -25.47
N ALA A 847 9.29 11.43 -26.01
CA ALA A 847 8.04 11.41 -25.25
C ALA A 847 7.66 10.01 -24.69
N GLY A 848 8.31 8.93 -25.15
CA GLY A 848 8.05 7.56 -24.69
C GLY A 848 8.38 7.27 -23.22
N GLY A 849 9.12 8.15 -22.52
CA GLY A 849 9.51 7.95 -21.12
C GLY A 849 8.66 8.69 -20.07
N ALA A 850 7.89 9.72 -20.46
CA ALA A 850 7.35 10.72 -19.54
C ALA A 850 5.88 10.49 -19.15
N GLN A 851 5.44 9.24 -19.03
CA GLN A 851 4.02 8.83 -18.95
C GLN A 851 3.29 9.17 -17.62
N LYS A 852 3.74 10.22 -16.92
CA LYS A 852 3.14 10.81 -15.70
C LYS A 852 3.44 12.31 -15.50
N ALA A 853 3.96 13.02 -16.51
CA ALA A 853 4.12 14.48 -16.48
C ALA A 853 2.83 15.17 -16.96
N ALA A 854 2.26 16.05 -16.13
CA ALA A 854 0.91 16.60 -16.31
C ALA A 854 0.72 17.43 -17.60
N ASP A 855 -0.54 17.51 -18.06
CA ASP A 855 -1.03 18.32 -19.20
C ASP A 855 -0.45 19.74 -19.30
N GLY A 856 -0.16 20.38 -18.15
CA GLY A 856 0.44 21.73 -18.10
C GLY A 856 1.77 21.81 -18.82
N SER A 857 2.47 20.69 -18.99
CA SER A 857 3.68 20.57 -19.83
C SER A 857 3.37 20.64 -21.33
N LEU A 858 2.30 19.99 -21.81
CA LEU A 858 1.91 20.00 -23.23
C LEU A 858 1.47 21.39 -23.69
N GLN A 859 0.73 22.12 -22.85
CA GLN A 859 0.31 23.48 -23.18
C GLN A 859 1.47 24.47 -23.07
N ALA A 860 2.38 24.33 -22.11
CA ALA A 860 3.61 25.12 -22.07
C ALA A 860 4.53 24.83 -23.26
N LEU A 861 4.59 23.58 -23.72
CA LEU A 861 5.27 23.21 -24.96
C LEU A 861 4.62 23.86 -26.19
N ALA A 862 3.29 23.96 -26.23
CA ALA A 862 2.56 24.66 -27.30
C ALA A 862 2.87 26.18 -27.31
N ILE A 863 2.85 26.84 -26.15
CA ILE A 863 3.27 28.25 -26.01
C ILE A 863 4.73 28.42 -26.45
N ARG A 864 5.65 27.56 -25.99
CA ARG A 864 7.06 27.56 -26.41
C ARG A 864 7.20 27.37 -27.92
N ARG A 865 6.46 26.44 -28.54
CA ARG A 865 6.43 26.22 -29.99
C ARG A 865 5.94 27.46 -30.74
N ALA A 866 4.89 28.13 -30.25
CA ALA A 866 4.30 29.32 -30.89
C ALA A 866 5.23 30.55 -30.97
N PHE A 867 6.29 30.59 -30.14
CA PHE A 867 7.34 31.63 -30.09
C PHE A 867 8.77 31.08 -30.28
N SER A 868 8.91 29.80 -30.66
CA SER A 868 10.20 29.12 -30.82
C SER A 868 11.16 29.89 -31.73
N GLY A 869 10.71 30.22 -32.94
CA GLY A 869 11.49 30.96 -33.93
C GLY A 869 12.02 32.32 -33.45
N LEU A 870 11.38 33.01 -32.50
CA LEU A 870 11.87 34.25 -31.91
C LEU A 870 12.81 34.02 -30.71
N THR A 871 12.54 32.97 -29.93
CA THR A 871 13.21 32.76 -28.63
C THR A 871 14.45 31.88 -28.73
N GLU A 872 14.56 31.06 -29.77
CA GLU A 872 15.78 30.33 -30.12
C GLU A 872 16.88 31.26 -30.66
N LEU A 873 16.51 32.43 -31.19
CA LEU A 873 17.46 33.42 -31.71
C LEU A 873 18.47 33.89 -30.65
N ILE A 874 18.07 33.97 -29.39
CA ILE A 874 18.94 34.34 -28.26
C ILE A 874 19.53 33.11 -27.53
N THR A 875 19.49 31.93 -28.14
CA THR A 875 20.13 30.71 -27.62
C THR A 875 21.33 30.32 -28.49
N ALA A 876 22.48 30.10 -27.86
CA ALA A 876 23.69 29.61 -28.52
C ALA A 876 23.57 28.10 -28.81
N GLN A 877 24.02 27.67 -29.99
CA GLN A 877 24.02 26.26 -30.40
C GLN A 877 25.44 25.69 -30.33
N GLY A 878 25.82 25.21 -29.14
CA GLY A 878 27.21 24.80 -28.85
C GLY A 878 28.14 26.01 -28.87
N ASP A 879 29.30 25.87 -29.53
CA ASP A 879 30.28 26.97 -29.70
C ASP A 879 29.86 28.04 -30.72
N ARG A 880 28.66 27.94 -31.32
CA ARG A 880 28.16 28.96 -32.25
C ARG A 880 27.41 30.06 -31.49
N PRO A 881 27.69 31.36 -31.78
CA PRO A 881 26.91 32.46 -31.22
C PRO A 881 25.44 32.34 -31.63
N SER A 882 24.57 32.94 -30.84
CA SER A 882 23.15 32.94 -31.12
C SER A 882 22.81 33.78 -32.36
N TYR A 883 21.73 33.47 -33.07
CA TYR A 883 21.36 34.18 -34.31
C TYR A 883 21.02 35.67 -34.05
N TYR A 884 20.59 35.99 -32.82
CA TYR A 884 20.46 37.35 -32.32
C TYR A 884 21.82 38.03 -32.15
N GLU A 885 22.86 37.33 -31.68
CA GLU A 885 24.22 37.91 -31.59
C GLU A 885 24.84 38.10 -32.98
N GLU A 886 24.54 37.23 -33.95
CA GLU A 886 24.89 37.45 -35.37
C GLU A 886 24.15 38.67 -35.95
N THR A 887 22.85 38.81 -35.66
CA THR A 887 22.02 39.97 -36.07
C THR A 887 22.52 41.25 -35.41
N LEU A 888 22.72 41.27 -34.10
CA LEU A 888 23.20 42.42 -33.34
C LEU A 888 24.60 42.82 -33.78
N ARG A 889 25.46 41.86 -34.15
CA ARG A 889 26.76 42.13 -34.76
C ARG A 889 26.61 42.78 -36.13
N ALA A 890 25.65 42.36 -36.97
CA ALA A 890 25.36 43.03 -38.23
C ALA A 890 24.83 44.47 -38.00
N VAL A 891 23.92 44.69 -37.02
CA VAL A 891 23.49 46.03 -36.62
C VAL A 891 24.67 46.85 -36.06
N SER A 892 25.60 46.26 -35.31
CA SER A 892 26.82 46.93 -34.84
C SER A 892 27.70 47.38 -36.00
N VAL A 893 27.90 46.54 -37.03
CA VAL A 893 28.69 46.95 -38.20
C VAL A 893 27.94 48.04 -39.01
N VAL A 894 26.60 48.03 -39.07
CA VAL A 894 25.80 49.13 -39.65
C VAL A 894 25.93 50.42 -38.82
N TYR A 895 25.92 50.31 -37.50
CA TYR A 895 26.16 51.41 -36.57
C TYR A 895 27.57 52.00 -36.73
N ASP A 896 28.60 51.18 -36.65
CA ASP A 896 30.00 51.60 -36.80
C ASP A 896 30.24 52.24 -38.18
N TYR A 897 29.61 51.70 -39.23
CA TYR A 897 29.66 52.23 -40.60
C TYR A 897 28.95 53.58 -40.76
N THR A 898 27.70 53.71 -40.27
CA THR A 898 26.96 54.98 -40.31
C THR A 898 27.59 56.04 -39.39
N LYS A 899 28.13 55.65 -38.24
CA LYS A 899 28.87 56.51 -37.32
C LYS A 899 30.21 56.98 -37.88
N THR A 900 30.97 56.11 -38.55
CA THR A 900 32.20 56.48 -39.28
C THR A 900 31.92 57.51 -40.38
N VAL A 901 30.72 57.51 -40.95
CA VAL A 901 30.27 58.53 -41.90
C VAL A 901 29.83 59.83 -41.21
N HIS A 902 29.06 59.72 -40.12
CA HIS A 902 28.57 60.85 -39.33
C HIS A 902 29.69 61.66 -38.67
N ASP A 903 30.63 60.97 -38.01
CA ASP A 903 31.75 61.57 -37.27
C ASP A 903 32.90 62.02 -38.22
N SER A 904 32.69 61.94 -39.54
CA SER A 904 33.66 62.36 -40.54
C SER A 904 33.71 63.88 -40.69
N PRO A 905 34.89 64.51 -40.94
CA PRO A 905 34.98 65.96 -41.16
C PRO A 905 34.17 66.51 -42.33
N ASP A 906 33.76 65.64 -43.26
CA ASP A 906 32.77 65.94 -44.31
C ASP A 906 31.84 64.72 -44.46
N PRO A 907 30.68 64.71 -43.76
CA PRO A 907 29.76 63.58 -43.78
C PRO A 907 29.17 63.31 -45.16
N GLY A 908 29.09 64.32 -46.04
CA GLY A 908 28.66 64.14 -47.43
C GLY A 908 29.66 63.32 -48.24
N LYS A 909 30.96 63.67 -48.15
CA LYS A 909 32.05 62.90 -48.81
C LYS A 909 32.15 61.48 -48.25
N ALA A 910 31.96 61.31 -46.95
CA ALA A 910 31.95 59.99 -46.34
C ALA A 910 30.72 59.17 -46.75
N ALA A 911 29.52 59.76 -46.79
CA ALA A 911 28.29 59.09 -47.20
C ALA A 911 28.36 58.67 -48.67
N LEU A 912 28.83 59.56 -49.56
CA LEU A 912 29.01 59.24 -50.96
C LEU A 912 30.00 58.09 -51.16
N LYS A 913 31.15 58.12 -50.50
CA LYS A 913 32.10 57.01 -50.52
C LYS A 913 31.45 55.71 -50.04
N ALA A 914 30.70 55.75 -48.94
CA ALA A 914 30.03 54.59 -48.37
C ALA A 914 29.01 53.98 -49.34
N VAL A 915 28.07 54.77 -49.87
CA VAL A 915 27.04 54.30 -50.80
C VAL A 915 27.63 53.74 -52.09
N LEU A 916 28.69 54.36 -52.64
CA LEU A 916 29.40 53.82 -53.79
C LEU A 916 30.04 52.45 -53.49
N GLN A 917 30.72 52.30 -52.35
CA GLN A 917 31.31 51.02 -51.96
C GLN A 917 30.24 49.93 -51.75
N ARG A 918 29.06 50.31 -51.26
CA ARG A 918 27.88 49.44 -51.13
C ARG A 918 27.35 48.99 -52.49
N PHE A 919 27.00 49.93 -53.36
CA PHE A 919 26.40 49.65 -54.67
C PHE A 919 27.35 49.00 -55.69
N SER A 920 28.65 49.29 -55.63
CA SER A 920 29.68 48.64 -56.48
C SER A 920 30.13 47.26 -55.98
N LEU A 921 29.53 46.74 -54.89
CA LEU A 921 29.97 45.53 -54.18
C LEU A 921 31.45 45.57 -53.76
N GLY A 922 32.03 46.77 -53.62
CA GLY A 922 33.45 47.04 -53.37
C GLY A 922 33.92 46.79 -51.93
N GLY A 923 33.20 45.94 -51.19
CA GLY A 923 33.43 45.61 -49.79
C GLY A 923 32.26 44.82 -49.21
N ALA A 924 32.34 44.47 -47.92
CA ALA A 924 31.18 43.96 -47.21
C ALA A 924 30.22 45.12 -46.93
N ASP A 925 29.10 45.21 -47.65
CA ASP A 925 28.02 46.14 -47.30
C ASP A 925 27.34 45.67 -45.99
N PRO A 926 27.45 46.43 -44.89
CA PRO A 926 26.81 46.07 -43.64
C PRO A 926 25.29 46.09 -43.76
N ILE A 927 24.75 46.97 -44.62
CA ILE A 927 23.32 47.25 -44.72
C ILE A 927 22.61 46.13 -45.49
N ALA A 928 23.08 45.74 -46.67
CA ALA A 928 22.55 44.56 -47.37
C ALA A 928 22.83 43.25 -46.62
N ASN A 929 23.92 43.17 -45.84
CA ASN A 929 24.11 42.03 -44.94
C ASN A 929 23.04 42.00 -43.84
N LEU A 930 22.69 43.15 -43.25
CA LEU A 930 21.60 43.25 -42.28
C LEU A 930 20.23 42.98 -42.93
N GLN A 931 19.94 43.48 -44.13
CA GLN A 931 18.72 43.16 -44.89
C GLN A 931 18.60 41.65 -45.15
N ARG A 932 19.71 40.99 -45.53
CA ARG A 932 19.78 39.54 -45.79
C ARG A 932 19.61 38.70 -44.51
N ILE A 933 20.17 39.14 -43.39
CA ILE A 933 19.97 38.49 -42.09
C ILE A 933 18.52 38.72 -41.61
N ALA A 934 17.98 39.93 -41.77
CA ALA A 934 16.60 40.25 -41.42
C ALA A 934 15.59 39.39 -42.19
N ALA A 935 15.82 39.12 -43.48
CA ALA A 935 15.00 38.20 -44.27
C ALA A 935 14.99 36.74 -43.75
N GLY A 936 15.98 36.35 -42.93
CA GLY A 936 16.02 35.08 -42.20
C GLY A 936 15.41 35.11 -40.79
N LEU A 937 15.01 36.29 -40.30
CA LEU A 937 14.35 36.42 -38.99
C LEU A 937 12.83 36.14 -39.09
N PRO A 938 12.20 35.74 -37.99
CA PRO A 938 10.74 35.74 -37.87
C PRO A 938 10.21 37.16 -37.64
N GLU A 939 8.92 37.35 -37.92
CA GLU A 939 8.24 38.60 -37.56
C GLU A 939 8.02 38.71 -36.03
N PRO A 940 8.10 39.93 -35.46
CA PRO A 940 8.32 41.22 -36.13
C PRO A 940 9.80 41.60 -36.31
N LEU A 941 10.76 40.76 -35.91
CA LEU A 941 12.19 41.10 -35.97
C LEU A 941 12.70 41.28 -37.40
N ASN A 942 12.13 40.57 -38.38
CA ASN A 942 12.41 40.79 -39.80
C ASN A 942 12.07 42.24 -40.16
N GLN A 943 10.81 42.68 -39.96
CA GLN A 943 10.41 44.08 -40.16
C GLN A 943 11.27 45.08 -39.35
N GLN A 944 11.64 44.80 -38.10
CA GLN A 944 12.46 45.71 -37.29
C GLN A 944 13.91 45.82 -37.79
N ALA A 945 14.61 44.69 -37.97
CA ALA A 945 16.00 44.68 -38.45
C ALA A 945 16.13 45.16 -39.90
N ARG A 946 15.13 44.84 -40.74
CA ARG A 946 15.02 45.37 -42.09
C ARG A 946 14.72 46.87 -42.06
N LYS A 947 13.80 47.36 -41.23
CA LYS A 947 13.54 48.81 -41.14
C LYS A 947 14.76 49.57 -40.65
N LEU A 948 15.53 49.06 -39.69
CA LEU A 948 16.83 49.64 -39.33
C LEU A 948 17.76 49.74 -40.55
N ALA A 949 17.91 48.67 -41.32
CA ALA A 949 18.75 48.66 -42.53
C ALA A 949 18.23 49.61 -43.63
N ASP A 950 16.93 49.59 -43.91
CA ASP A 950 16.29 50.37 -44.97
C ASP A 950 16.30 51.87 -44.61
N GLN A 951 16.10 52.22 -43.32
CA GLN A 951 16.23 53.61 -42.83
C GLN A 951 17.70 54.08 -42.81
N SER A 952 18.65 53.22 -42.39
CA SER A 952 20.09 53.50 -42.55
C SER A 952 20.47 53.74 -44.01
N ALA A 953 19.97 52.92 -44.93
CA ALA A 953 20.18 53.09 -46.37
C ALA A 953 19.65 54.45 -46.83
N GLN A 954 18.43 54.82 -46.43
CA GLN A 954 17.76 56.03 -46.89
C GLN A 954 18.47 57.32 -46.43
N VAL A 955 18.85 57.44 -45.15
CA VAL A 955 19.56 58.65 -44.68
C VAL A 955 20.98 58.74 -45.22
N LEU A 956 21.66 57.60 -45.37
CA LEU A 956 22.98 57.54 -46.00
C LEU A 956 22.89 57.90 -47.50
N MET A 957 21.85 57.44 -48.20
CA MET A 957 21.56 57.77 -49.61
C MET A 957 21.35 59.27 -49.80
N ILE A 958 20.50 59.89 -48.99
CA ILE A 958 20.20 61.33 -49.06
C ILE A 958 21.48 62.16 -48.81
N ALA A 959 22.31 61.76 -47.84
CA ALA A 959 23.60 62.42 -47.58
C ALA A 959 24.63 62.21 -48.72
N ALA A 960 24.68 61.02 -49.31
CA ALA A 960 25.56 60.67 -50.42
C ALA A 960 25.24 61.45 -51.70
N LEU A 961 23.96 61.44 -52.08
CA LEU A 961 23.43 62.16 -53.23
C LEU A 961 23.69 63.67 -53.12
N GLY A 962 23.49 64.24 -51.92
CA GLY A 962 23.78 65.65 -51.62
C GLY A 962 25.26 66.06 -51.70
N GLU A 963 26.19 65.11 -51.85
CA GLU A 963 27.59 65.36 -52.20
C GLU A 963 27.90 65.02 -53.66
N LEU A 964 27.24 64.01 -54.23
CA LEU A 964 27.42 63.63 -55.63
C LEU A 964 27.09 64.81 -56.57
N GLU A 965 26.05 65.58 -56.25
CA GLU A 965 25.69 66.80 -56.98
C GLU A 965 26.83 67.85 -56.95
N LYS A 966 27.50 68.03 -55.81
CA LYS A 966 28.63 68.96 -55.68
C LYS A 966 29.86 68.50 -56.47
N ARG A 967 30.09 67.18 -56.54
CA ARG A 967 31.19 66.59 -57.33
C ARG A 967 30.93 66.63 -58.82
N TRP A 968 29.70 66.40 -59.25
CA TRP A 968 29.32 66.46 -60.66
C TRP A 968 29.61 67.84 -61.28
N ASP A 969 29.25 68.91 -60.56
CA ASP A 969 29.53 70.31 -60.94
C ASP A 969 31.04 70.64 -61.00
N SER A 970 31.88 69.92 -60.26
CA SER A 970 33.30 70.27 -60.03
C SER A 970 34.35 69.31 -60.60
N GLU A 971 34.03 68.04 -60.86
CA GLU A 971 34.95 67.03 -61.42
C GLU A 971 34.73 66.77 -62.93
N VAL A 972 33.47 66.78 -63.39
CA VAL A 972 33.11 66.50 -64.80
C VAL A 972 32.64 67.74 -65.53
N TYR A 973 31.61 68.43 -65.01
CA TYR A 973 30.97 69.55 -65.72
C TYR A 973 31.96 70.71 -65.97
N SER A 974 32.86 70.95 -65.02
CA SER A 974 34.02 71.85 -65.13
C SER A 974 35.00 71.43 -66.26
N PHE A 975 35.64 70.27 -66.14
CA PHE A 975 36.69 69.82 -67.06
C PHE A 975 36.16 69.63 -68.49
N TYR A 976 34.94 69.10 -68.65
CA TYR A 976 34.30 68.97 -69.95
C TYR A 976 34.18 70.34 -70.64
N ARG A 977 33.63 71.34 -69.92
CA ARG A 977 33.46 72.72 -70.37
C ARG A 977 34.78 73.44 -70.65
N GLU A 978 35.88 73.03 -70.02
CA GLU A 978 37.15 73.78 -70.03
C GLU A 978 38.28 73.13 -70.88
N ARG A 979 38.27 71.82 -71.13
CA ARG A 979 39.42 71.10 -71.73
C ARG A 979 39.14 70.35 -73.03
N LEU A 980 38.02 69.61 -73.12
CA LEU A 980 37.80 68.65 -74.21
C LEU A 980 36.57 68.90 -75.09
N ALA A 981 35.69 69.84 -74.73
CA ALA A 981 34.72 70.37 -75.69
C ALA A 981 35.36 71.06 -76.93
N ASN A 982 36.70 71.13 -77.02
CA ASN A 982 37.48 71.86 -78.04
C ASN A 982 38.85 71.20 -78.45
N ARG A 983 39.03 69.86 -78.40
CA ARG A 983 40.30 69.18 -78.78
C ARG A 983 40.15 67.93 -79.64
N TYR A 984 41.13 67.62 -80.49
CA TYR A 984 41.18 66.39 -81.32
C TYR A 984 41.23 65.14 -80.43
N PRO A 985 40.64 63.99 -80.81
CA PRO A 985 39.78 63.73 -81.98
C PRO A 985 38.33 64.22 -81.84
N PHE A 986 37.93 64.83 -80.72
CA PHE A 986 36.57 65.35 -80.49
C PHE A 986 36.28 66.63 -81.30
N THR A 987 37.33 67.38 -81.61
CA THR A 987 37.33 68.60 -82.41
C THR A 987 38.45 68.48 -83.46
N PRO A 988 38.13 68.25 -84.76
CA PRO A 988 39.10 67.79 -85.77
C PRO A 988 40.36 68.63 -86.03
N GLY A 989 40.45 69.87 -85.51
CA GLY A 989 41.60 70.77 -85.69
C GLY A 989 42.44 71.03 -84.43
N GLY A 990 42.25 70.26 -83.35
CA GLY A 990 43.15 70.34 -82.20
C GLY A 990 44.53 69.73 -82.47
N GLU A 991 45.50 70.06 -81.63
CA GLU A 991 46.73 69.28 -81.48
C GLU A 991 46.38 67.81 -81.19
N ASP A 992 47.32 66.88 -81.40
CA ASP A 992 47.25 65.54 -80.82
C ASP A 992 46.86 65.69 -79.34
N ALA A 993 45.63 65.29 -78.97
CA ALA A 993 45.41 64.88 -77.60
C ALA A 993 46.45 63.78 -77.37
N SER A 994 47.33 64.02 -76.40
CA SER A 994 48.27 62.99 -75.94
C SER A 994 47.47 61.70 -75.81
N LEU A 995 48.04 60.55 -76.18
CA LEU A 995 47.33 59.27 -76.05
C LEU A 995 46.73 59.15 -74.63
N GLU A 996 47.48 59.69 -73.66
CA GLU A 996 47.10 60.10 -72.32
C GLU A 996 45.85 61.02 -72.22
N ASP A 997 45.80 62.24 -72.77
CA ASP A 997 44.67 63.19 -72.66
C ASP A 997 43.38 62.62 -73.29
N PHE A 998 43.50 61.81 -74.34
CA PHE A 998 42.39 61.03 -74.91
C PHE A 998 41.98 59.85 -74.00
N GLU A 999 42.94 59.02 -73.58
CA GLU A 999 42.76 57.95 -72.60
C GLU A 999 42.14 58.50 -71.30
N THR A 1000 42.37 59.78 -70.99
CA THR A 1000 41.94 60.55 -69.81
C THR A 1000 40.55 61.17 -69.93
N PHE A 1001 39.77 60.95 -71.00
CA PHE A 1001 38.31 61.23 -70.96
C PHE A 1001 37.43 60.18 -71.64
N PHE A 1002 37.85 59.61 -72.78
CA PHE A 1002 37.07 58.61 -73.53
C PHE A 1002 37.72 57.23 -73.60
N GLY A 1003 38.97 57.08 -73.11
CA GLY A 1003 39.56 55.76 -72.92
C GLY A 1003 38.84 54.95 -71.83
N PRO A 1004 39.14 53.65 -71.68
CA PRO A 1004 38.59 52.79 -70.63
C PRO A 1004 38.81 53.27 -69.19
N LYS A 1005 39.68 54.27 -68.98
CA LYS A 1005 39.92 54.93 -67.70
C LYS A 1005 39.97 56.45 -67.87
N GLY A 1006 39.13 57.02 -68.74
CA GLY A 1006 39.08 58.45 -68.97
C GLY A 1006 37.94 59.15 -68.22
N ARG A 1007 38.20 60.32 -67.62
CA ARG A 1007 37.31 61.17 -66.80
C ARG A 1007 35.80 61.00 -66.91
N LEU A 1008 35.20 61.01 -68.11
CA LEU A 1008 33.75 60.78 -68.23
C LEU A 1008 33.40 59.32 -67.98
N GLN A 1009 34.09 58.40 -68.66
CA GLN A 1009 33.95 56.97 -68.41
C GLN A 1009 34.40 56.59 -66.99
N GLN A 1010 35.38 57.28 -66.40
CA GLN A 1010 35.73 57.19 -64.98
C GLN A 1010 34.55 57.64 -64.12
N PHE A 1011 34.03 58.86 -64.28
CA PHE A 1011 32.95 59.32 -63.42
C PHE A 1011 31.66 58.50 -63.62
N GLN A 1012 31.45 57.96 -64.82
CA GLN A 1012 30.39 56.99 -65.08
C GLN A 1012 30.67 55.66 -64.36
N ASP A 1013 31.81 55.01 -64.56
CA ASP A 1013 32.14 53.70 -63.96
C ASP A 1013 32.41 53.77 -62.44
N GLN A 1014 32.79 54.95 -61.91
CA GLN A 1014 33.13 55.22 -60.51
C GLN A 1014 31.96 55.80 -59.70
N TYR A 1015 31.04 56.53 -60.36
CA TYR A 1015 29.90 57.17 -59.72
C TYR A 1015 28.56 56.79 -60.39
N LEU A 1016 28.30 57.26 -61.62
CA LEU A 1016 26.92 57.30 -62.11
C LEU A 1016 26.33 55.94 -62.54
N SER A 1017 27.11 55.02 -63.09
CA SER A 1017 26.65 53.65 -63.41
C SER A 1017 26.18 52.90 -62.16
N VAL A 1018 26.99 52.99 -61.10
CA VAL A 1018 26.77 52.41 -59.78
C VAL A 1018 25.42 52.84 -59.17
N PHE A 1019 24.98 54.09 -59.42
CA PHE A 1019 23.64 54.58 -59.04
C PHE A 1019 22.54 54.26 -60.07
N LEU A 1020 22.82 54.40 -61.37
CA LEU A 1020 21.80 54.57 -62.42
C LEU A 1020 21.60 53.36 -63.35
N LYS A 1021 22.62 52.51 -63.55
CA LYS A 1021 22.49 51.25 -64.28
C LYS A 1021 22.10 50.11 -63.33
N ASP A 1022 22.74 50.06 -62.16
CA ASP A 1022 22.77 48.83 -61.35
C ASP A 1022 21.87 48.88 -60.09
N ASN A 1023 21.54 50.07 -59.57
CA ASN A 1023 20.86 50.24 -58.27
C ASN A 1023 19.71 51.27 -58.27
N LEU A 1024 19.05 51.46 -59.43
CA LEU A 1024 18.03 52.51 -59.62
C LEU A 1024 16.86 52.42 -58.63
N ASP A 1025 16.40 51.21 -58.28
CA ASP A 1025 15.30 51.01 -57.33
C ASP A 1025 15.63 51.51 -55.91
N ALA A 1026 16.91 51.49 -55.51
CA ALA A 1026 17.37 51.98 -54.21
C ALA A 1026 17.48 53.52 -54.15
N LEU A 1027 17.05 54.22 -55.21
CA LEU A 1027 16.79 55.66 -55.22
C LEU A 1027 15.31 55.98 -54.97
N TYR A 1028 14.42 54.99 -54.85
CA TYR A 1028 13.00 55.18 -54.54
C TYR A 1028 12.75 55.31 -53.02
N SER A 1029 11.73 56.08 -52.62
CA SER A 1029 11.46 56.39 -51.21
C SER A 1029 9.96 56.52 -50.92
N ASP A 1030 9.36 55.50 -50.29
CA ASP A 1030 7.94 55.49 -49.90
C ASP A 1030 7.54 56.72 -49.06
N ALA A 1031 8.38 57.12 -48.10
CA ALA A 1031 8.16 58.30 -47.25
C ALA A 1031 8.23 59.65 -47.99
N LEU A 1032 8.55 59.65 -49.29
CA LEU A 1032 8.56 60.84 -50.16
C LEU A 1032 7.70 60.66 -51.43
N GLY A 1033 7.23 59.43 -51.72
CA GLY A 1033 6.38 59.12 -52.87
C GLY A 1033 7.07 59.14 -54.25
N GLY A 1034 8.39 58.98 -54.33
CA GLY A 1034 9.11 59.09 -55.61
C GLY A 1034 10.59 58.70 -55.57
N TYR A 1035 11.28 58.93 -56.70
CA TYR A 1035 12.73 58.74 -56.86
C TYR A 1035 13.52 59.99 -56.44
N LEU A 1036 14.72 59.79 -55.90
CA LEU A 1036 15.59 60.88 -55.38
C LEU A 1036 16.42 61.61 -56.45
N VAL A 1037 16.43 61.14 -57.71
CA VAL A 1037 17.30 61.64 -58.80
C VAL A 1037 16.48 62.00 -60.04
N ARG A 1038 16.87 63.09 -60.71
CA ARG A 1038 16.22 63.63 -61.90
C ARG A 1038 16.44 62.76 -63.15
N ASN A 1039 15.39 62.65 -63.96
CA ASN A 1039 15.37 61.82 -65.17
C ASN A 1039 16.27 62.37 -66.32
N ASP A 1040 16.52 63.68 -66.38
CA ASP A 1040 17.20 64.34 -67.51
C ASP A 1040 18.73 64.12 -67.57
N VAL A 1041 19.31 63.46 -66.57
CA VAL A 1041 20.74 63.11 -66.52
C VAL A 1041 21.06 61.81 -67.29
N LEU A 1042 20.09 60.88 -67.35
CA LEU A 1042 20.29 59.50 -67.83
C LEU A 1042 20.65 59.41 -69.33
N GLU A 1043 20.02 60.24 -70.15
CA GLU A 1043 20.06 60.09 -71.63
C GLU A 1043 21.45 60.32 -72.21
N GLN A 1044 22.22 61.27 -71.65
CA GLN A 1044 23.47 61.76 -72.25
C GLN A 1044 24.66 60.81 -72.04
N LEU A 1045 24.66 60.00 -70.97
CA LEU A 1045 25.77 59.11 -70.62
C LEU A 1045 25.96 57.95 -71.62
N ASN A 1046 24.86 57.44 -72.19
CA ASN A 1046 24.89 56.30 -73.11
C ASN A 1046 25.60 56.59 -74.44
N HIS A 1047 25.89 57.86 -74.75
CA HIS A 1047 26.58 58.23 -75.99
C HIS A 1047 28.09 57.96 -75.92
N ALA A 1048 28.72 58.09 -74.76
CA ALA A 1048 30.17 58.04 -74.63
C ALA A 1048 30.76 56.62 -74.78
N GLU A 1049 30.06 55.62 -74.26
CA GLU A 1049 30.58 54.25 -74.05
C GLU A 1049 30.97 53.53 -75.35
N ARG A 1050 30.28 53.79 -76.47
CA ARG A 1050 30.54 53.16 -77.79
C ARG A 1050 31.93 53.47 -78.36
N ILE A 1051 32.59 54.50 -77.85
CA ILE A 1051 33.88 54.99 -78.34
C ILE A 1051 35.04 54.07 -77.89
N ARG A 1052 34.80 53.26 -76.85
CA ARG A 1052 35.77 52.56 -76.01
C ARG A 1052 36.37 51.27 -76.60
N ASP A 1053 35.57 50.32 -77.07
CA ASP A 1053 35.97 48.90 -77.21
C ASP A 1053 36.93 48.55 -78.37
N THR A 1054 37.33 49.56 -79.13
CA THR A 1054 38.03 49.44 -80.42
C THR A 1054 39.55 49.24 -80.26
N PHE A 1055 40.26 50.27 -79.80
CA PHE A 1055 41.72 50.25 -79.69
C PHE A 1055 42.17 49.41 -78.50
N PHE A 1056 41.34 49.45 -77.47
CA PHE A 1056 41.44 48.65 -76.29
C PHE A 1056 40.91 47.26 -76.59
N ASN A 1057 41.71 46.53 -77.39
CA ASN A 1057 41.90 45.08 -77.27
C ASN A 1057 41.55 44.72 -75.84
N ASN A 1058 40.52 43.91 -75.66
CA ASN A 1058 39.61 43.96 -74.50
C ASN A 1058 40.20 43.44 -73.17
N ARG A 1059 41.49 43.73 -72.95
CA ARG A 1059 42.20 43.93 -71.68
C ARG A 1059 42.04 45.36 -71.14
N GLY A 1060 41.39 46.30 -71.84
CA GLY A 1060 41.22 47.70 -71.41
C GLY A 1060 42.49 48.55 -71.44
N HIS A 1061 43.64 47.87 -71.47
CA HIS A 1061 44.89 48.28 -72.08
C HIS A 1061 45.04 47.53 -73.42
N LEU A 1062 46.22 46.99 -73.75
CA LEU A 1062 46.66 46.72 -75.13
C LEU A 1062 47.82 45.64 -75.11
N ALA A 1063 47.58 44.30 -74.92
CA ALA A 1063 48.62 43.25 -74.52
C ALA A 1063 48.41 41.69 -74.85
N VAL A 1064 49.31 40.73 -74.40
CA VAL A 1064 49.52 39.25 -74.83
C VAL A 1064 49.88 38.12 -73.71
N GLN A 1065 50.27 36.82 -73.99
CA GLN A 1065 50.33 35.58 -73.06
C GLN A 1065 51.32 34.37 -73.43
N LEU A 1066 51.49 33.21 -72.67
CA LEU A 1066 52.32 31.93 -72.90
C LEU A 1066 51.88 30.57 -72.11
N SER A 1067 52.61 29.38 -72.12
CA SER A 1067 52.46 28.09 -71.28
C SER A 1067 53.71 27.07 -71.20
N ILE A 1068 53.78 25.84 -70.57
CA ILE A 1068 55.00 24.87 -70.37
C ILE A 1068 54.75 23.28 -70.31
N GLU A 1069 55.75 22.36 -70.56
CA GLU A 1069 55.76 20.86 -70.26
C GLU A 1069 57.16 20.14 -69.99
N PRO A 1070 57.46 19.30 -68.96
CA PRO A 1070 58.76 18.56 -68.76
C PRO A 1070 58.76 17.02 -69.04
N LEU A 1071 59.96 16.33 -69.17
CA LEU A 1071 60.04 14.94 -69.74
C LEU A 1071 61.07 13.85 -69.26
N ALA A 1072 62.32 14.07 -68.77
CA ALA A 1072 63.30 12.96 -68.49
C ALA A 1072 64.49 13.28 -67.52
N LEU A 1073 65.27 12.28 -67.05
CA LEU A 1073 66.49 12.42 -66.18
C LEU A 1073 67.53 11.26 -66.34
N SER A 1074 68.81 11.50 -65.99
CA SER A 1074 69.99 10.60 -66.12
C SER A 1074 70.27 9.64 -64.94
N SER A 1075 71.08 8.58 -65.18
CA SER A 1075 71.13 7.36 -64.34
C SER A 1075 72.08 7.30 -63.13
N THR A 1076 73.22 8.00 -63.11
CA THR A 1076 74.19 7.93 -61.97
C THR A 1076 73.81 8.77 -60.75
N ARG A 1077 72.62 9.37 -60.76
CA ARG A 1077 72.16 10.45 -59.87
C ARG A 1077 70.83 10.07 -59.21
N LEU A 1078 70.43 10.73 -58.11
CA LEU A 1078 69.19 10.40 -57.38
C LEU A 1078 68.01 11.40 -57.54
N SER A 1079 68.18 12.67 -57.99
CA SER A 1079 67.06 13.66 -58.17
C SER A 1079 67.36 14.96 -58.98
N SER A 1080 66.34 15.80 -59.31
CA SER A 1080 66.39 16.96 -60.28
C SER A 1080 65.47 18.19 -60.00
N LEU A 1081 65.42 19.22 -60.89
CA LEU A 1081 64.62 20.49 -60.81
C LEU A 1081 64.21 21.17 -62.19
N LEU A 1082 63.57 22.38 -62.20
CA LEU A 1082 63.03 23.21 -63.35
C LEU A 1082 63.38 24.72 -63.19
N SER A 1083 63.10 25.63 -64.16
CA SER A 1083 62.69 27.06 -63.93
C SER A 1083 62.32 27.87 -65.20
N ILE A 1084 61.15 28.55 -65.30
CA ILE A 1084 60.94 29.67 -66.24
C ILE A 1084 60.10 30.74 -65.58
N ASP A 1085 60.60 31.98 -65.70
CA ASP A 1085 60.53 33.03 -64.68
C ASP A 1085 60.54 32.33 -63.32
N GLY A 1086 61.73 31.91 -62.91
CA GLY A 1086 62.03 30.62 -62.27
C GLY A 1086 60.99 29.87 -61.39
N GLN A 1087 60.33 28.87 -61.99
CA GLN A 1087 59.62 27.71 -61.38
C GLN A 1087 60.58 26.60 -60.82
N LEU A 1088 60.10 25.49 -60.21
CA LEU A 1088 60.93 24.32 -59.80
C LEU A 1088 60.10 23.01 -59.80
N ILE A 1089 60.63 21.84 -60.24
CA ILE A 1089 59.94 20.51 -60.29
C ILE A 1089 60.87 19.30 -60.02
N PRO A 1090 60.66 18.47 -58.99
CA PRO A 1090 61.55 17.36 -58.60
C PRO A 1090 61.11 15.94 -59.05
N TYR A 1091 62.04 14.97 -58.97
CA TYR A 1091 61.88 13.58 -59.44
C TYR A 1091 62.86 12.62 -58.73
N ARG A 1092 62.55 11.31 -58.61
CA ARG A 1092 63.38 10.26 -57.94
C ARG A 1092 63.21 8.83 -58.51
N HIS A 1093 63.40 8.62 -59.81
CA HIS A 1093 63.32 7.29 -60.49
C HIS A 1093 62.01 6.48 -60.30
N GLY A 1094 60.95 7.09 -59.78
CA GLY A 1094 59.54 6.74 -60.08
C GLY A 1094 59.12 7.28 -61.46
N ALA A 1095 57.82 7.54 -61.68
CA ALA A 1095 57.29 8.02 -62.97
C ALA A 1095 57.13 9.58 -63.09
N PRO A 1096 57.29 10.21 -64.29
CA PRO A 1096 57.39 11.68 -64.51
C PRO A 1096 56.08 12.47 -64.88
N GLN A 1097 56.05 13.84 -64.79
CA GLN A 1097 54.83 14.74 -64.78
C GLN A 1097 55.01 16.23 -65.35
N ARG A 1098 53.95 17.11 -65.49
CA ARG A 1098 53.76 18.34 -66.42
C ARG A 1098 53.66 19.84 -65.83
N THR A 1099 53.51 21.00 -66.59
CA THR A 1099 53.56 22.48 -66.07
C THR A 1099 52.89 23.71 -66.87
N GLY A 1100 53.31 25.03 -66.75
CA GLY A 1100 52.69 26.32 -67.30
C GLY A 1100 53.54 27.69 -67.39
N LEU A 1101 53.02 28.85 -67.92
CA LEU A 1101 53.74 30.17 -68.24
C LEU A 1101 52.84 31.42 -68.66
N VAL A 1102 53.38 32.66 -68.93
CA VAL A 1102 52.75 33.92 -69.51
C VAL A 1102 53.76 34.87 -70.33
N TRP A 1103 53.39 36.02 -70.96
CA TRP A 1103 54.25 37.27 -71.08
C TRP A 1103 53.45 38.48 -70.60
N PRO A 1104 54.02 39.39 -69.77
CA PRO A 1104 55.26 39.21 -68.99
C PRO A 1104 55.08 38.14 -67.89
N ASN A 1105 56.02 38.00 -66.94
CA ASN A 1105 56.03 37.09 -65.77
C ASN A 1105 56.93 37.69 -64.66
N ASP A 1106 57.19 37.02 -63.51
CA ASP A 1106 58.18 37.53 -62.52
C ASP A 1106 58.88 36.55 -61.52
N LEU A 1107 58.70 35.20 -61.55
CA LEU A 1107 59.45 34.35 -60.58
C LEU A 1107 60.96 34.19 -60.93
N GLY A 1108 61.71 33.46 -60.10
CA GLY A 1108 63.18 33.32 -60.24
C GLY A 1108 63.87 34.67 -60.07
N SER A 1109 64.93 34.94 -60.83
CA SER A 1109 65.54 36.29 -60.88
C SER A 1109 64.78 37.24 -61.81
N ALA A 1110 63.57 37.63 -61.35
CA ALA A 1110 62.63 38.60 -61.92
C ALA A 1110 61.99 38.20 -63.26
N SER A 1111 61.31 39.16 -63.91
CA SER A 1111 60.74 39.11 -65.27
C SER A 1111 61.81 38.72 -66.32
N ALA A 1112 62.16 37.43 -66.41
CA ALA A 1112 63.44 36.83 -66.85
C ALA A 1112 63.43 35.32 -67.30
N SER A 1113 63.72 34.30 -66.43
CA SER A 1113 63.76 32.77 -66.57
C SER A 1113 65.06 31.96 -66.17
N GLN A 1114 65.08 30.65 -65.71
CA GLN A 1114 66.20 29.95 -64.92
C GLN A 1114 66.34 28.34 -65.03
N LEU A 1115 67.04 27.51 -64.16
CA LEU A 1115 67.00 25.96 -63.98
C LEU A 1115 68.03 25.33 -62.93
N THR A 1116 67.95 24.03 -62.45
CA THR A 1116 68.82 23.33 -61.40
C THR A 1116 68.79 21.73 -61.37
N LEU A 1117 69.76 20.97 -60.73
CA LEU A 1117 69.91 19.45 -60.63
C LEU A 1117 70.61 18.87 -59.32
N VAL A 1118 70.75 17.52 -59.08
CA VAL A 1118 71.30 16.79 -57.83
C VAL A 1118 72.02 15.39 -58.06
N HIS A 1119 72.51 14.59 -57.05
CA HIS A 1119 73.35 13.31 -57.17
C HIS A 1119 73.18 12.14 -56.10
N SER A 1120 74.02 11.05 -56.09
CA SER A 1120 74.02 9.84 -55.20
C SER A 1120 75.01 9.86 -54.01
N SER A 1121 75.97 10.79 -54.06
CA SER A 1121 76.68 11.36 -52.91
C SER A 1121 76.96 12.91 -52.99
N GLY A 1122 76.27 13.77 -53.85
CA GLY A 1122 76.58 15.23 -54.16
C GLY A 1122 75.54 16.25 -54.81
N ASN A 1123 75.96 17.36 -55.53
CA ASN A 1123 75.34 18.75 -55.58
C ASN A 1123 74.75 19.39 -56.95
N THR A 1124 74.66 20.76 -57.12
CA THR A 1124 73.67 21.59 -57.95
C THR A 1124 74.17 22.91 -58.72
N ALA A 1125 73.33 23.68 -59.51
CA ALA A 1125 73.64 24.99 -60.27
C ALA A 1125 72.41 25.86 -60.83
N SER A 1126 72.54 27.13 -61.38
CA SER A 1126 71.45 27.95 -62.10
C SER A 1126 71.86 29.19 -63.01
N LEU A 1127 70.91 30.01 -63.60
CA LEU A 1127 71.05 31.07 -64.70
C LEU A 1127 69.86 32.12 -64.82
N SER A 1128 69.95 33.32 -65.52
CA SER A 1128 68.74 34.13 -66.03
C SER A 1128 68.83 35.24 -67.16
N TYR A 1129 67.74 36.05 -67.40
CA TYR A 1129 67.42 36.96 -68.56
C TYR A 1129 66.57 38.26 -68.20
N ARG A 1130 65.88 39.01 -69.13
CA ARG A 1130 64.97 40.21 -68.94
C ARG A 1130 64.01 40.58 -70.13
N GLY A 1131 62.82 41.22 -69.93
CA GLY A 1131 62.12 42.02 -71.00
C GLY A 1131 60.68 42.64 -70.80
N PRO A 1132 60.44 43.97 -70.98
CA PRO A 1132 59.16 44.68 -70.68
C PRO A 1132 58.30 45.20 -71.90
N TRP A 1133 57.46 46.24 -71.71
CA TRP A 1133 56.42 46.86 -72.60
C TRP A 1133 56.80 47.10 -74.08
N SER A 1134 58.08 47.30 -74.35
CA SER A 1134 58.75 47.14 -75.65
C SER A 1134 58.48 45.82 -76.39
N LEU A 1135 57.55 44.95 -75.96
CA LEU A 1135 57.11 43.71 -76.59
C LEU A 1135 56.30 43.91 -77.87
N PHE A 1136 55.56 45.01 -78.04
CA PHE A 1136 55.13 45.39 -79.39
C PHE A 1136 56.32 45.80 -80.30
N ARG A 1137 57.57 45.64 -79.80
CA ARG A 1137 58.87 45.64 -80.50
C ARG A 1137 59.82 44.49 -80.00
N LEU A 1138 59.31 43.46 -79.28
CA LEU A 1138 60.09 42.37 -78.62
C LEU A 1138 59.36 41.00 -78.49
N LEU A 1139 58.04 40.89 -78.73
CA LEU A 1139 57.45 39.69 -79.33
C LEU A 1139 57.97 39.56 -80.77
N SER A 1140 58.36 40.68 -81.38
CA SER A 1140 59.39 40.73 -82.42
C SER A 1140 60.81 40.56 -81.85
N ARG A 1141 61.03 39.57 -80.96
CA ARG A 1141 62.33 38.99 -80.54
C ARG A 1141 62.22 37.57 -79.96
N ALA A 1142 61.15 37.20 -79.24
CA ALA A 1142 60.98 35.82 -78.78
C ALA A 1142 60.66 34.86 -79.95
N GLN A 1143 61.36 33.72 -80.06
CA GLN A 1143 61.19 32.78 -81.18
C GLN A 1143 60.21 31.64 -80.86
N LEU A 1144 59.07 31.64 -81.56
CA LEU A 1144 58.02 30.63 -81.54
C LEU A 1144 58.41 29.38 -82.35
N ASN A 1145 58.22 28.18 -81.80
CA ASN A 1145 58.40 26.91 -82.53
C ASN A 1145 57.11 26.37 -83.19
N GLY A 1146 55.99 27.12 -83.23
CA GLY A 1146 54.84 26.83 -84.11
C GLY A 1146 53.49 27.36 -83.62
N ARG A 1147 52.86 28.30 -84.35
CA ARG A 1147 51.68 29.08 -83.90
C ARG A 1147 50.32 28.63 -84.46
N THR A 1148 49.27 28.74 -83.66
CA THR A 1148 47.84 28.77 -84.08
C THR A 1148 47.13 30.04 -83.59
N GLU A 1149 45.80 30.12 -83.69
CA GLU A 1149 45.00 31.11 -82.95
C GLU A 1149 45.16 30.95 -81.41
N THR A 1150 45.73 29.83 -80.92
CA THR A 1150 45.74 29.44 -79.50
C THR A 1150 47.05 28.87 -78.90
N SER A 1151 48.07 28.42 -79.65
CA SER A 1151 49.26 27.68 -79.13
C SER A 1151 50.60 28.02 -79.85
N VAL A 1152 51.78 27.87 -79.19
CA VAL A 1152 53.16 28.31 -79.61
C VAL A 1152 54.36 27.67 -78.87
N ASP A 1153 54.90 26.48 -79.21
CA ASP A 1153 56.00 25.80 -78.44
C ASP A 1153 57.34 26.58 -78.25
N LEU A 1154 58.09 26.35 -77.14
CA LEU A 1154 59.43 26.94 -76.78
C LEU A 1154 60.32 25.96 -75.94
N THR A 1155 61.64 26.16 -75.79
CA THR A 1155 62.62 25.23 -75.12
C THR A 1155 63.83 25.92 -74.45
N PHE A 1156 64.50 25.30 -73.44
CA PHE A 1156 65.47 25.91 -72.49
C PHE A 1156 66.55 24.89 -71.98
N ALA A 1157 67.71 25.29 -71.37
CA ALA A 1157 68.80 24.37 -70.91
C ALA A 1157 69.81 24.93 -69.84
N VAL A 1158 70.41 24.09 -68.95
CA VAL A 1158 71.43 24.43 -67.90
C VAL A 1158 72.31 23.23 -67.44
N ALA A 1159 73.63 23.44 -67.24
CA ALA A 1159 74.65 22.54 -66.61
C ALA A 1159 75.01 21.23 -67.36
N ASP A 1160 75.71 20.28 -66.72
CA ASP A 1160 76.07 18.95 -67.26
C ASP A 1160 74.94 17.90 -67.15
N GLY A 1161 73.69 18.38 -67.14
CA GLY A 1161 72.45 17.60 -67.32
C GLY A 1161 71.42 18.44 -68.10
N LEU A 1162 70.21 17.91 -68.36
CA LEU A 1162 69.25 18.53 -69.30
C LEU A 1162 67.78 18.39 -68.89
N MET A 1163 66.92 19.25 -69.48
CA MET A 1163 65.46 19.35 -69.26
C MET A 1163 64.79 20.06 -70.48
N ARG A 1164 63.48 19.88 -70.76
CA ARG A 1164 62.80 20.31 -72.03
C ARG A 1164 61.33 20.76 -71.85
N TYR A 1165 60.75 21.61 -72.74
CA TYR A 1165 59.48 22.42 -72.58
C TYR A 1165 58.53 22.62 -73.84
N ARG A 1166 57.29 23.19 -73.69
CA ARG A 1166 56.17 23.40 -74.71
C ARG A 1166 55.08 24.46 -74.32
N VAL A 1167 54.51 25.32 -75.21
CA VAL A 1167 53.96 26.69 -74.85
C VAL A 1167 52.71 27.22 -75.69
N GLY A 1168 51.93 28.30 -75.32
CA GLY A 1168 50.71 28.83 -76.06
C GLY A 1168 50.09 30.27 -75.83
N VAL A 1169 49.32 30.89 -76.78
CA VAL A 1169 48.83 32.34 -76.80
C VAL A 1169 47.44 32.54 -77.52
N GLN A 1170 46.56 33.52 -77.16
CA GLN A 1170 45.19 33.76 -77.77
C GLN A 1170 44.70 35.25 -77.89
N LYS A 1171 43.86 35.66 -78.90
CA LYS A 1171 42.75 36.72 -78.89
C LYS A 1171 42.11 37.12 -80.28
N ALA A 1172 40.96 37.86 -80.29
CA ALA A 1172 40.14 38.24 -81.49
C ALA A 1172 39.89 39.76 -81.80
N ASN A 1173 39.11 40.56 -81.02
CA ASN A 1173 38.91 42.01 -81.31
C ASN A 1173 40.18 42.79 -80.91
N ASN A 1174 40.88 43.43 -81.85
CA ASN A 1174 42.33 43.68 -81.66
C ASN A 1174 42.91 44.92 -82.40
N PRO A 1175 44.02 45.52 -81.93
CA PRO A 1175 44.66 46.72 -82.49
C PRO A 1175 45.40 46.49 -83.81
N VAL A 1176 45.31 45.29 -84.37
CA VAL A 1176 45.58 45.02 -85.78
C VAL A 1176 44.29 45.30 -86.63
N THR A 1177 43.34 46.23 -86.21
CA THR A 1177 41.99 46.50 -86.86
C THR A 1177 41.26 47.93 -86.89
N GLN A 1178 40.50 48.43 -85.88
CA GLN A 1178 39.18 49.21 -85.99
C GLN A 1178 39.09 50.80 -85.74
N ARG A 1179 37.88 51.42 -85.49
CA ARG A 1179 37.52 52.91 -85.34
C ARG A 1179 36.34 53.25 -84.33
N SER A 1180 35.94 54.55 -84.06
CA SER A 1180 35.10 54.90 -82.83
C SER A 1180 34.01 56.06 -82.66
N PHE A 1181 33.98 57.30 -83.23
CA PHE A 1181 33.56 58.54 -82.46
C PHE A 1181 32.17 59.33 -82.64
N ALA A 1182 31.72 60.04 -81.56
CA ALA A 1182 31.13 61.44 -81.40
C ALA A 1182 29.58 61.83 -81.40
N GLY A 1183 29.16 62.83 -80.55
CA GLY A 1183 27.88 63.65 -80.65
C GLY A 1183 27.10 64.17 -79.38
N PHE A 1184 27.63 64.97 -78.43
CA PHE A 1184 27.28 64.87 -76.98
C PHE A 1184 27.28 66.18 -76.09
N ALA A 1185 26.51 66.26 -74.98
CA ALA A 1185 26.46 67.39 -73.99
C ALA A 1185 25.91 67.02 -72.56
N LEU A 1186 26.03 67.87 -71.51
CA LEU A 1186 25.75 67.51 -70.08
C LEU A 1186 25.03 68.60 -69.21
N PRO A 1187 24.17 68.23 -68.21
CA PRO A 1187 23.45 69.14 -67.27
C PRO A 1187 24.18 69.42 -65.93
N ARG A 1188 23.58 70.23 -65.01
CA ARG A 1188 24.25 70.74 -63.77
C ARG A 1188 23.84 70.10 -62.41
N THR A 1189 22.56 69.89 -62.10
CA THR A 1189 22.12 69.31 -60.81
C THR A 1189 21.45 67.96 -60.99
N LEU A 1190 21.35 67.17 -59.91
CA LEU A 1190 20.98 65.76 -59.93
C LEU A 1190 19.68 65.44 -59.16
N LEU A 1191 19.29 66.22 -58.14
CA LEU A 1191 18.26 65.79 -57.16
C LEU A 1191 16.91 66.52 -57.25
N GLU A 1192 15.92 65.96 -56.52
CA GLU A 1192 14.59 66.54 -56.26
C GLU A 1192 14.44 66.99 -54.80
N ALA A 1193 13.53 67.94 -54.50
CA ALA A 1193 13.53 68.71 -53.26
C ALA A 1193 12.47 68.26 -52.22
N ARG A 1194 12.89 68.06 -50.95
CA ARG A 1194 11.99 67.81 -49.81
C ARG A 1194 11.03 69.00 -49.56
N ARG A 1195 9.76 68.69 -49.25
CA ARG A 1195 8.85 69.61 -48.54
C ARG A 1195 8.99 69.41 -47.02
N PRO A 1196 8.90 70.46 -46.20
CA PRO A 1196 8.75 70.32 -44.75
C PRO A 1196 7.29 70.00 -44.40
N GLU A 1197 7.08 69.20 -43.35
CA GLU A 1197 5.77 69.05 -42.70
C GLU A 1197 5.66 70.04 -41.52
N GLU A 1198 4.43 70.43 -41.19
CA GLU A 1198 4.13 71.31 -40.04
C GLU A 1198 4.08 70.50 -38.73
N SER A 1199 4.36 71.17 -37.59
CA SER A 1199 4.61 70.57 -36.27
C SER A 1199 3.38 70.33 -35.41
#